data_AF-A0AA38UEA4-F1
#
_entry.id   AF-A0AA38UEA4-F1
#
_cell.length_a   1.000
_cell.length_b   1.000
_cell.length_c   1.000
_cell.angle_alpha   90.00
_cell.angle_beta   90.00
_cell.angle_gamma   90.00
#
_symmetry.space_group_name_H-M   'P 1'
#
loop_
_entity.id
_entity.type
_entity.pdbx_description
1 polymer ?
#
loop_
_entity_poly.entity_id
_entity_poly.type
_entity_poly.pdbx_seq_one_letter_code
_entity_poly.pdbx_strand_id
1 'polypeptide(L)'
;LTPNVHRIVKDFFRHEFEVIGPDLSDRVPLNHEETTHHISHPGTPESMEWGEEWAAEEDRTYYKTITMDGEIYNIGDVVMVEPGEDDRKGRQGNYKSTASQSINGNANRFWFIQICYFFEDADDDTQNFHGRWLEHGSKTLLQETAHSRELFLTNTCADAPVSSIYRKCDLKFLGLAEREPEDDINYEGDSYFCQYTWLDSDDPTFSSLPRSDEIEADLSFAPEYRRCHACVLAERLEHQQRVHVSQDCISQFGVDYHVRDFVYLHPSKANKEQLEIAQIVELPSQNSDTYTITIRMLSHVDSRPDTEETFNDELLLEFGDLNEKVPFERVDGKCYVSYFPEPGADGFAEWIKGKDHFYVLDLGDFSQCTRCAEEHEAQLLAYHDFLAQEGPLSMLELFCGAGGLGTGLEQSHFVKTAAAVEWDENAAETYLANHRGTAVFCKDVVQLLREVENGDNIRSLETRKPFPMPGEIDLIAGGPPCQAFSGANHNRVSFPFRATLPFAMLSFAEIYLPRYFLLENVVGILRHRLMGLLEGRSIVDGYQHGVFKLIIRVLLALGYQVRVKVLQAANFGAPQSRERVIFMGARRGLKLPEFPIPTHTYSAKEHRLLEHADIKLSKSTRSRDPSRPHAFAPFRAVTVNDAIADLPAFDWKNPHLLIPATSKDEREVVVRRKLHENVDPFDATPLSDNNLPGFLSGEYLHPPLNYFQQHIREGMHSMVEEHVTPTFKSLIIERYVSGISILIMFQFSFPIHAYHVLSTDQLDFSPPAVYERLHPNQCFRTVLTHCSPGVKNSAMLHPSQKRIITVREVSRCQGFPDKYVFLKAENMKDDIRRVCQV
;
A
#
# COMPACT_ATOMS: atom_id res chain seq x y z
N LEU A 1 -5.12 24.16 -12.84
CA LEU A 1 -4.33 23.73 -11.66
C LEU A 1 -4.24 24.90 -10.72
N THR A 2 -4.16 24.65 -9.41
CA THR A 2 -3.88 25.70 -8.43
C THR A 2 -2.44 26.20 -8.53
N PRO A 3 -2.11 27.37 -7.97
CA PRO A 3 -0.85 28.04 -8.26
C PRO A 3 0.40 27.26 -7.80
N ASN A 4 0.42 26.65 -6.59
CA ASN A 4 1.59 25.89 -6.14
C ASN A 4 1.76 24.60 -6.94
N VAL A 5 0.67 23.88 -7.20
CA VAL A 5 0.71 22.67 -8.04
C VAL A 5 1.22 23.01 -9.43
N HIS A 6 0.70 24.07 -10.06
CA HIS A 6 1.14 24.53 -11.37
C HIS A 6 2.63 24.86 -11.41
N ARG A 7 3.11 25.65 -10.43
CA ARG A 7 4.52 26.07 -10.33
C ARG A 7 5.48 24.88 -10.39
N ILE A 8 5.14 23.79 -9.70
CA ILE A 8 5.98 22.60 -9.59
C ILE A 8 5.95 21.76 -10.86
N VAL A 9 4.79 21.65 -11.52
CA VAL A 9 4.61 20.67 -12.63
C VAL A 9 4.82 21.26 -14.02
N LYS A 10 4.71 22.58 -14.19
CA LYS A 10 4.69 23.25 -15.51
C LYS A 10 5.86 22.85 -16.42
N ASP A 11 7.07 22.72 -15.88
CA ASP A 11 8.28 22.45 -16.66
C ASP A 11 8.47 20.95 -16.99
N PHE A 12 7.63 20.09 -16.40
CA PHE A 12 7.66 18.64 -16.60
C PHE A 12 6.56 18.13 -17.55
N PHE A 13 5.76 19.03 -18.12
CA PHE A 13 4.74 18.74 -19.12
C PHE A 13 4.92 19.64 -20.34
N ARG A 14 4.55 19.14 -21.54
CA ARG A 14 4.53 19.94 -22.78
C ARG A 14 3.20 20.66 -22.98
N HIS A 15 2.19 20.28 -22.21
CA HIS A 15 0.88 20.91 -22.25
C HIS A 15 0.92 22.15 -21.37
N GLU A 16 0.36 23.25 -21.87
CA GLU A 16 0.11 24.42 -21.05
C GLU A 16 -1.05 24.14 -20.09
N PHE A 17 -0.88 24.53 -18.83
CA PHE A 17 -1.93 24.44 -17.82
C PHE A 17 -2.54 25.81 -17.58
N GLU A 18 -3.87 25.84 -17.45
CA GLU A 18 -4.56 27.01 -16.91
C GLU A 18 -4.36 27.07 -15.39
N VAL A 19 -4.00 28.24 -14.87
CA VAL A 19 -3.88 28.49 -13.44
C VAL A 19 -5.21 29.05 -12.94
N ILE A 20 -5.71 28.48 -11.85
CA ILE A 20 -6.90 28.98 -11.14
C ILE A 20 -6.47 29.49 -9.77
N GLY A 21 -7.11 30.56 -9.30
CA GLY A 21 -6.82 31.17 -8.01
C GLY A 21 -5.86 32.37 -8.06
N PRO A 22 -5.51 32.93 -6.89
CA PRO A 22 -4.74 34.18 -6.81
C PRO A 22 -3.30 34.00 -7.32
N ASP A 23 -2.76 35.07 -7.89
CA ASP A 23 -1.35 35.13 -8.25
C ASP A 23 -0.47 35.03 -6.99
N LEU A 24 0.58 34.22 -7.05
CA LEU A 24 1.51 34.00 -5.93
C LEU A 24 2.72 34.94 -5.98
N SER A 25 2.71 35.96 -6.84
CA SER A 25 3.82 36.90 -7.06
C SER A 25 4.29 37.68 -5.81
N ASP A 26 3.54 37.64 -4.70
CA ASP A 26 3.93 38.22 -3.41
C ASP A 26 4.84 37.31 -2.55
N ARG A 27 5.14 36.08 -2.98
CA ARG A 27 6.07 35.21 -2.22
C ARG A 27 7.50 35.66 -2.45
N VAL A 28 8.22 35.82 -1.34
CA VAL A 28 9.63 36.19 -1.35
C VAL A 28 10.45 34.89 -1.38
N PRO A 29 11.46 34.77 -2.26
CA PRO A 29 12.49 33.75 -2.13
C PRO A 29 13.13 33.77 -0.72
N LEU A 30 13.90 32.73 -0.37
CA LEU A 30 14.74 32.82 0.81
C LEU A 30 15.56 34.11 0.73
N ASN A 31 15.50 34.93 1.80
CA ASN A 31 16.05 36.28 1.83
C ASN A 31 17.53 36.24 1.43
N HIS A 32 17.84 36.58 0.18
CA HIS A 32 19.21 36.61 -0.34
C HIS A 32 20.09 37.66 0.34
N GLU A 33 19.47 38.64 1.03
CA GLU A 33 20.16 39.77 1.64
C GLU A 33 20.78 39.46 3.02
N GLU A 34 20.58 38.26 3.56
CA GLU A 34 21.13 37.81 4.86
C GLU A 34 22.06 36.59 4.75
N THR A 35 22.64 36.26 3.58
CA THR A 35 23.64 35.18 3.51
C THR A 35 24.87 35.57 4.33
N THR A 36 25.14 34.83 5.39
CA THR A 36 26.31 35.05 6.23
C THR A 36 27.56 34.68 5.45
N HIS A 37 28.55 35.58 5.40
CA HIS A 37 29.80 35.28 4.70
C HIS A 37 30.66 34.32 5.54
N HIS A 38 30.60 33.03 5.22
CA HIS A 38 31.40 31.98 5.85
C HIS A 38 32.76 31.80 5.16
N ILE A 39 33.77 31.39 5.93
CA ILE A 39 35.10 31.05 5.42
C ILE A 39 35.02 29.69 4.72
N SER A 40 35.63 29.60 3.54
CA SER A 40 35.71 28.38 2.74
C SER A 40 37.10 27.78 2.80
N HIS A 41 37.18 26.48 3.05
CA HIS A 41 38.39 25.67 3.21
C HIS A 41 38.52 24.70 2.02
N PRO A 42 39.19 25.09 0.91
CA PRO A 42 39.35 24.22 -0.27
C PRO A 42 40.32 23.04 -0.05
N GLY A 43 40.82 22.85 1.17
CA GLY A 43 41.70 21.79 1.63
C GLY A 43 41.79 21.83 3.15
N THR A 44 42.81 21.21 3.75
CA THR A 44 43.02 21.27 5.20
C THR A 44 43.14 22.74 5.68
N PRO A 45 42.37 23.15 6.70
CA PRO A 45 42.48 24.49 7.28
C PRO A 45 43.92 24.82 7.72
N GLU A 46 44.32 26.08 7.60
CA GLU A 46 45.69 26.51 7.97
C GLU A 46 45.91 26.52 9.49
N SER A 47 44.83 26.73 10.25
CA SER A 47 44.80 26.77 11.71
C SER A 47 43.55 26.08 12.25
N MET A 48 43.72 25.24 13.27
CA MET A 48 42.64 24.53 13.95
C MET A 48 42.93 24.52 15.46
N GLU A 49 42.09 25.20 16.24
CA GLU A 49 42.27 25.36 17.68
C GLU A 49 41.01 24.94 18.45
N TRP A 50 41.15 23.96 19.35
CA TRP A 50 40.06 23.53 20.21
C TRP A 50 39.61 24.62 21.18
N GLY A 51 38.31 24.63 21.50
CA GLY A 51 37.78 25.40 22.62
C GLY A 51 38.12 24.79 23.98
N GLU A 52 37.35 25.16 25.00
CA GLU A 52 37.49 24.55 26.33
C GLU A 52 37.13 23.05 26.28
N GLU A 53 37.95 22.23 26.94
CA GLU A 53 37.68 20.81 27.16
C GLU A 53 36.33 20.65 27.86
N TRP A 54 35.46 19.83 27.29
CA TRP A 54 34.13 19.62 27.82
C TRP A 54 34.06 18.36 28.70
N ALA A 55 34.61 17.25 28.23
CA ALA A 55 34.68 15.98 28.94
C ALA A 55 35.81 15.10 28.37
N ALA A 56 36.25 14.09 29.11
CA ALA A 56 37.22 13.10 28.64
C ALA A 56 36.84 11.68 29.08
N GLU A 57 37.07 10.72 28.21
CA GLU A 57 37.02 9.28 28.44
C GLU A 57 38.44 8.68 28.34
N GLU A 58 38.61 7.38 28.56
CA GLU A 58 39.95 6.76 28.57
C GLU A 58 40.69 6.90 27.22
N ASP A 59 39.94 7.00 26.12
CA ASP A 59 40.43 7.00 24.73
C ASP A 59 40.12 8.29 23.95
N ARG A 60 39.24 9.16 24.46
CA ARG A 60 38.72 10.34 23.74
C ARG A 60 38.56 11.57 24.60
N THR A 61 38.93 12.73 24.07
CA THR A 61 38.63 14.04 24.68
C THR A 61 37.57 14.76 23.85
N TYR A 62 36.55 15.33 24.48
CA TYR A 62 35.38 15.92 23.84
C TYR A 62 35.34 17.43 23.99
N TYR A 63 34.88 18.13 22.95
CA TYR A 63 34.83 19.59 22.89
C TYR A 63 33.48 20.09 22.36
N LYS A 64 33.10 21.32 22.75
CA LYS A 64 31.89 21.99 22.24
C LYS A 64 32.12 22.79 20.97
N THR A 65 33.35 23.27 20.78
CA THR A 65 33.67 24.24 19.74
C THR A 65 35.08 24.02 19.22
N ILE A 66 35.30 24.38 17.96
CA ILE A 66 36.63 24.47 17.33
C ILE A 66 36.70 25.75 16.50
N THR A 67 37.86 26.41 16.49
CA THR A 67 38.13 27.57 15.63
C THR A 67 38.98 27.14 14.45
N MET A 68 38.51 27.37 13.23
CA MET A 68 39.24 27.07 11.99
C MET A 68 39.41 28.34 11.16
N ASP A 69 40.66 28.72 10.87
CA ASP A 69 41.03 29.94 10.12
C ASP A 69 40.29 31.21 10.58
N GLY A 70 40.06 31.30 11.89
CA GLY A 70 39.40 32.43 12.55
C GLY A 70 37.87 32.35 12.61
N GLU A 71 37.23 31.32 12.05
CA GLU A 71 35.79 31.05 12.19
C GLU A 71 35.52 29.99 13.26
N ILE A 72 34.58 30.26 14.16
CA ILE A 72 34.23 29.37 15.27
C ILE A 72 33.09 28.45 14.83
N TYR A 73 33.26 27.15 14.97
CA TYR A 73 32.24 26.11 14.72
C TYR A 73 31.73 25.56 16.05
N ASN A 74 30.41 25.42 16.15
CA ASN A 74 29.72 25.00 17.37
C ASN A 74 28.88 23.74 17.13
N ILE A 75 28.57 23.02 18.21
CA ILE A 75 27.51 22.00 18.20
C ILE A 75 26.21 22.60 17.67
N GLY A 76 25.56 21.89 16.75
CA GLY A 76 24.32 22.29 16.09
C GLY A 76 24.51 23.01 14.75
N ASP A 77 25.72 23.52 14.46
CA ASP A 77 26.04 24.10 13.16
C ASP A 77 25.90 23.04 12.06
N VAL A 78 25.41 23.45 10.90
CA VAL A 78 25.36 22.61 9.70
C VAL A 78 26.51 23.01 8.79
N VAL A 79 27.26 22.03 8.32
CA VAL A 79 28.44 22.24 7.50
C VAL A 79 28.37 21.45 6.19
N MET A 80 28.99 22.02 5.17
CA MET A 80 29.27 21.34 3.91
C MET A 80 30.62 20.64 4.06
N VAL A 81 30.68 19.36 3.72
CA VAL A 81 31.91 18.55 3.78
C VAL A 81 32.26 17.98 2.42
N GLU A 82 33.54 17.74 2.19
CA GLU A 82 33.97 17.00 1.01
C GLU A 82 33.37 15.57 1.03
N PRO A 83 32.81 15.10 -0.11
CA PRO A 83 32.23 13.76 -0.18
C PRO A 83 33.25 12.65 0.15
N GLY A 84 32.87 11.77 1.06
CA GLY A 84 33.63 10.57 1.40
C GLY A 84 33.24 9.34 0.57
N GLU A 85 33.63 8.17 1.08
CA GLU A 85 33.08 6.90 0.61
C GLU A 85 31.74 6.60 1.28
N ASP A 86 30.89 5.85 0.59
CA ASP A 86 29.55 5.49 1.06
C ASP A 86 29.41 3.97 0.97
N ASP A 87 29.21 3.33 2.12
CA ASP A 87 29.06 1.88 2.22
C ASP A 87 27.86 1.36 1.41
N ARG A 88 26.83 2.19 1.24
CA ARG A 88 25.67 1.87 0.39
C ARG A 88 25.97 2.22 -1.06
N LYS A 89 26.53 1.25 -1.78
CA LYS A 89 26.90 1.38 -3.20
C LYS A 89 25.79 1.93 -4.09
N GLY A 90 24.52 1.61 -3.80
CA GLY A 90 23.41 2.15 -4.56
C GLY A 90 23.21 3.65 -4.31
N ARG A 91 23.29 4.11 -3.06
CA ARG A 91 23.25 5.55 -2.76
C ARG A 91 24.41 6.28 -3.43
N GLN A 92 25.63 5.72 -3.39
CA GLN A 92 26.78 6.27 -4.10
C GLN A 92 26.58 6.34 -5.63
N GLY A 93 25.97 5.30 -6.21
CA GLY A 93 25.61 5.25 -7.63
C GLY A 93 24.57 6.30 -8.01
N ASN A 94 23.54 6.49 -7.16
CA ASN A 94 22.55 7.54 -7.35
C ASN A 94 23.19 8.93 -7.33
N TYR A 95 24.10 9.19 -6.39
CA TYR A 95 24.79 10.47 -6.25
C TYR A 95 25.53 10.91 -7.53
N LYS A 96 26.10 9.93 -8.25
CA LYS A 96 26.82 10.10 -9.52
C LYS A 96 25.89 10.18 -10.75
N SER A 97 24.60 9.87 -10.60
CA SER A 97 23.66 9.88 -11.71
C SER A 97 23.33 11.30 -12.18
N THR A 98 23.09 11.46 -13.48
CA THR A 98 22.64 12.75 -14.06
C THR A 98 21.30 13.19 -13.47
N ALA A 99 20.42 12.22 -13.19
CA ALA A 99 19.11 12.47 -12.59
C ALA A 99 19.20 13.12 -11.19
N SER A 100 20.28 12.87 -10.44
CA SER A 100 20.44 13.40 -9.08
C SER A 100 21.20 14.72 -9.02
N GLN A 101 21.48 15.33 -10.18
CA GLN A 101 22.13 16.64 -10.23
C GLN A 101 21.10 17.75 -10.03
N SER A 102 21.36 18.59 -9.03
CA SER A 102 20.60 19.80 -8.76
C SER A 102 21.08 20.95 -9.65
N ILE A 103 20.23 21.95 -9.82
CA ILE A 103 20.63 23.26 -10.32
C ILE A 103 21.53 24.01 -9.34
N ASN A 104 21.49 23.66 -8.04
CA ASN A 104 22.42 24.17 -7.03
C ASN A 104 23.75 23.39 -7.11
N GLY A 105 24.83 24.08 -7.46
CA GLY A 105 26.16 23.48 -7.63
C GLY A 105 26.75 22.91 -6.33
N ASN A 106 26.50 23.56 -5.20
CA ASN A 106 26.99 23.11 -3.89
C ASN A 106 26.37 21.76 -3.52
N ALA A 107 25.08 21.57 -3.80
CA ALA A 107 24.37 20.31 -3.58
C ALA A 107 24.88 19.14 -4.45
N ASN A 108 25.61 19.43 -5.53
CA ASN A 108 26.24 18.41 -6.35
C ASN A 108 27.65 18.06 -5.87
N ARG A 109 28.33 19.03 -5.24
CA ARG A 109 29.74 18.93 -4.86
C ARG A 109 29.95 18.44 -3.43
N PHE A 110 29.08 18.81 -2.50
CA PHE A 110 29.31 18.61 -1.06
C PHE A 110 28.24 17.75 -0.41
N TRP A 111 28.61 17.10 0.70
CA TRP A 111 27.66 16.47 1.63
C TRP A 111 27.33 17.44 2.76
N PHE A 112 26.19 17.23 3.43
CA PHE A 112 25.70 18.10 4.48
C PHE A 112 25.60 17.33 5.78
N ILE A 113 26.14 17.90 6.86
CA ILE A 113 26.15 17.26 8.17
C ILE A 113 25.92 18.29 9.26
N GLN A 114 25.06 17.96 10.22
CA GLN A 114 24.85 18.73 11.44
C GLN A 114 25.78 18.21 12.52
N ILE A 115 26.60 19.09 13.07
CA ILE A 115 27.59 18.74 14.10
C ILE A 115 26.86 18.41 15.41
N CYS A 116 27.12 17.24 15.98
CA CYS A 116 26.58 16.82 17.27
C CYS A 116 27.56 17.04 18.41
N TYR A 117 28.85 16.72 18.21
CA TYR A 117 29.94 16.97 19.16
C TYR A 117 31.29 16.85 18.45
N PHE A 118 32.33 17.44 19.06
CA PHE A 118 33.71 17.30 18.62
C PHE A 118 34.49 16.40 19.54
N PHE A 119 35.49 15.71 19.01
CA PHE A 119 36.38 14.88 19.80
C PHE A 119 37.77 14.72 19.18
N GLU A 120 38.71 14.29 20.00
CA GLU A 120 40.08 13.97 19.65
C GLU A 120 40.40 12.59 20.19
N ASP A 121 40.88 11.69 19.31
CA ASP A 121 41.28 10.34 19.69
C ASP A 121 42.70 10.36 20.26
N ALA A 122 42.92 9.70 21.41
CA ALA A 122 44.19 9.71 22.13
C ALA A 122 45.35 9.00 21.40
N ASP A 123 45.03 8.17 20.40
CA ASP A 123 46.00 7.31 19.70
C ASP A 123 46.68 8.00 18.51
N ASP A 124 46.07 9.01 17.89
CA ASP A 124 46.58 9.65 16.68
C ASP A 124 46.46 11.19 16.62
N ASP A 125 46.00 11.83 17.71
CA ASP A 125 45.75 13.28 17.81
C ASP A 125 44.90 13.82 16.64
N THR A 126 44.02 12.98 16.05
CA THR A 126 43.16 13.42 14.96
C THR A 126 41.96 14.20 15.48
N GLN A 127 41.78 15.40 14.93
CA GLN A 127 40.66 16.26 15.26
C GLN A 127 39.42 15.83 14.48
N ASN A 128 38.44 15.27 15.19
CA ASN A 128 37.24 14.68 14.61
C ASN A 128 35.97 15.38 15.13
N PHE A 129 34.89 15.18 14.39
CA PHE A 129 33.55 15.52 14.86
C PHE A 129 32.59 14.40 14.51
N HIS A 130 31.59 14.22 15.37
CA HIS A 130 30.46 13.37 15.09
C HIS A 130 29.31 14.24 14.60
N GLY A 131 28.62 13.80 13.56
CA GLY A 131 27.48 14.54 13.05
C GLY A 131 26.40 13.69 12.40
N ARG A 132 25.22 14.28 12.33
CA ARG A 132 24.02 13.70 11.74
C ARG A 132 23.89 14.16 10.29
N TRP A 133 23.70 13.23 9.37
CA TRP A 133 23.64 13.54 7.94
C TRP A 133 22.35 14.27 7.56
N LEU A 134 22.47 15.16 6.57
CA LEU A 134 21.36 15.72 5.83
C LEU A 134 21.52 15.41 4.35
N GLU A 135 20.42 15.03 3.72
CA GLU A 135 20.39 14.65 2.31
C GLU A 135 19.74 15.78 1.50
N HIS A 136 20.43 16.29 0.47
CA HIS A 136 19.79 17.23 -0.45
C HIS A 136 18.66 16.53 -1.22
N GLY A 137 17.56 17.22 -1.48
CA GLY A 137 16.38 16.63 -2.13
C GLY A 137 16.69 15.89 -3.44
N SER A 138 17.63 16.40 -4.25
CA SER A 138 18.04 15.75 -5.51
C SER A 138 18.76 14.42 -5.32
N LYS A 139 19.27 14.11 -4.12
CA LYS A 139 19.94 12.85 -3.78
C LYS A 139 18.98 11.82 -3.19
N THR A 140 17.76 12.24 -2.89
CA THR A 140 16.64 11.37 -2.50
C THR A 140 15.93 10.78 -3.72
N LEU A 141 14.80 10.10 -3.47
CA LEU A 141 13.78 9.73 -4.44
C LEU A 141 13.38 10.85 -5.42
N LEU A 142 13.38 12.12 -4.98
CA LEU A 142 12.86 13.23 -5.79
C LEU A 142 13.71 13.54 -7.03
N GLN A 143 15.03 13.28 -6.97
CA GLN A 143 15.97 13.52 -8.09
C GLN A 143 15.74 14.91 -8.74
N GLU A 144 15.49 14.97 -10.05
CA GLU A 144 15.33 16.20 -10.82
C GLU A 144 14.13 17.06 -10.41
N THR A 145 13.18 16.48 -9.64
CA THR A 145 11.96 17.17 -9.21
C THR A 145 12.14 17.90 -7.87
N ALA A 146 13.26 17.70 -7.18
CA ALA A 146 13.53 18.29 -5.88
C ALA A 146 13.63 19.82 -5.93
N HIS A 147 13.31 20.49 -4.83
CA HIS A 147 13.66 21.89 -4.65
C HIS A 147 15.18 22.05 -4.56
N SER A 148 15.73 23.11 -5.14
CA SER A 148 17.17 23.40 -5.14
C SER A 148 17.79 23.76 -3.78
N ARG A 149 16.97 24.01 -2.75
CA ARG A 149 17.34 24.54 -1.42
C ARG A 149 16.93 23.63 -0.28
N GLU A 150 16.28 22.51 -0.57
CA GLU A 150 15.72 21.67 0.48
C GLU A 150 16.71 20.58 0.89
N LEU A 151 17.04 20.58 2.17
CA LEU A 151 17.75 19.49 2.84
C LEU A 151 16.76 18.68 3.68
N PHE A 152 17.02 17.38 3.77
CA PHE A 152 16.24 16.45 4.57
C PHE A 152 17.11 15.87 5.67
N LEU A 153 16.64 15.96 6.92
CA LEU A 153 17.33 15.35 8.04
C LEU A 153 17.24 13.81 7.92
N THR A 154 18.32 13.06 8.16
CA THR A 154 18.26 11.58 8.12
C THR A 154 18.37 10.99 9.53
N ASN A 155 18.13 9.69 9.70
CA ASN A 155 18.38 9.00 10.97
C ASN A 155 19.75 8.30 11.00
N THR A 156 20.70 8.80 10.21
CA THR A 156 22.07 8.26 10.13
C THR A 156 23.07 9.32 10.56
N CYS A 157 24.14 8.90 11.22
CA CYS A 157 25.23 9.75 11.66
C CYS A 157 26.57 9.04 11.40
N ALA A 158 27.66 9.80 11.42
CA ALA A 158 29.01 9.27 11.30
C ALA A 158 30.03 10.20 11.96
N ASP A 159 31.20 9.64 12.26
CA ASP A 159 32.40 10.39 12.60
C ASP A 159 33.08 10.86 11.31
N ALA A 160 33.62 12.08 11.31
CA ALA A 160 34.36 12.66 10.20
C ALA A 160 35.49 13.56 10.71
N PRO A 161 36.61 13.67 9.98
CA PRO A 161 37.68 14.56 10.36
C PRO A 161 37.25 16.01 10.19
N VAL A 162 37.61 16.87 11.14
CA VAL A 162 37.30 18.31 11.11
C VAL A 162 37.85 18.97 9.84
N SER A 163 39.00 18.49 9.36
CA SER A 163 39.62 18.95 8.11
C SER A 163 38.80 18.68 6.84
N SER A 164 37.74 17.85 6.90
CA SER A 164 36.80 17.64 5.79
C SER A 164 35.76 18.74 5.63
N ILE A 165 35.63 19.62 6.63
CA ILE A 165 34.68 20.73 6.61
C ILE A 165 35.13 21.74 5.57
N TYR A 166 34.35 21.87 4.49
CA TYR A 166 34.55 22.89 3.48
C TYR A 166 34.12 24.26 4.01
N ARG A 167 32.93 24.36 4.61
CA ARG A 167 32.40 25.60 5.23
C ARG A 167 31.08 25.38 5.96
N LYS A 168 30.57 26.40 6.65
CA LYS A 168 29.20 26.40 7.20
C LYS A 168 28.12 26.59 6.14
N CYS A 169 26.92 26.14 6.49
CA CYS A 169 25.71 26.16 5.68
C CYS A 169 24.59 26.86 6.47
N ASP A 170 23.98 27.88 5.88
CA ASP A 170 22.84 28.58 6.48
C ASP A 170 21.57 27.73 6.34
N LEU A 171 21.26 26.91 7.35
CA LEU A 171 20.07 26.05 7.36
C LEU A 171 18.97 26.58 8.27
N LYS A 172 17.78 26.83 7.70
CA LYS A 172 16.56 27.10 8.46
C LYS A 172 15.68 25.86 8.60
N PHE A 173 15.43 25.40 9.83
CA PHE A 173 14.37 24.43 10.10
C PHE A 173 13.01 25.14 10.07
N LEU A 174 12.14 24.76 9.14
CA LEU A 174 10.84 25.41 8.98
C LEU A 174 9.87 24.99 10.08
N GLY A 175 9.18 25.97 10.68
CA GLY A 175 8.08 25.72 11.62
C GLY A 175 6.88 25.03 10.95
N LEU A 176 5.94 24.49 11.74
CA LEU A 176 4.76 23.79 11.23
C LEU A 176 3.82 24.69 10.40
N ALA A 177 3.79 25.99 10.69
CA ALA A 177 2.97 26.97 9.97
C ALA A 177 3.70 27.65 8.80
N GLU A 178 5.03 27.48 8.72
CA GLU A 178 5.83 28.06 7.65
C GLU A 178 5.68 27.23 6.37
N ARG A 179 5.63 27.92 5.24
CA ARG A 179 5.49 27.30 3.91
C ARG A 179 6.85 27.16 3.25
N GLU A 180 6.91 26.25 2.29
CA GLU A 180 8.05 26.15 1.37
C GLU A 180 8.32 27.52 0.70
N PRO A 181 9.56 28.02 0.73
CA PRO A 181 9.95 29.26 0.05
C PRO A 181 9.92 29.10 -1.48
N GLU A 182 10.04 30.20 -2.22
CA GLU A 182 10.23 30.11 -3.66
C GLU A 182 11.62 29.60 -4.05
N ASP A 183 11.68 28.88 -5.15
CA ASP A 183 12.93 28.39 -5.70
C ASP A 183 13.58 29.50 -6.56
N ASP A 184 14.67 30.08 -6.04
CA ASP A 184 15.42 31.18 -6.67
C ASP A 184 16.34 30.75 -7.83
N ILE A 185 16.54 29.43 -8.00
CA ILE A 185 17.35 28.82 -9.06
C ILE A 185 18.83 29.28 -9.03
N ASN A 186 19.29 29.95 -7.96
CA ASN A 186 20.66 30.45 -7.86
C ASN A 186 21.67 29.29 -7.66
N TYR A 187 22.57 29.12 -8.62
CA TYR A 187 23.54 28.03 -8.68
C TYR A 187 24.48 27.98 -7.45
N GLU A 188 24.87 29.14 -6.92
CA GLU A 188 25.85 29.27 -5.82
C GLU A 188 25.22 29.74 -4.51
N GLY A 189 23.88 29.67 -4.37
CA GLY A 189 23.29 30.15 -3.12
C GLY A 189 23.59 29.20 -1.95
N ASP A 190 23.60 29.77 -0.75
CA ASP A 190 24.14 29.13 0.45
C ASP A 190 23.11 28.94 1.56
N SER A 191 21.91 29.50 1.36
CA SER A 191 20.79 29.36 2.26
C SER A 191 19.96 28.14 1.88
N TYR A 192 19.67 27.30 2.86
CA TYR A 192 18.88 26.09 2.73
C TYR A 192 17.75 26.08 3.76
N PHE A 193 16.79 25.20 3.54
CA PHE A 193 15.76 24.93 4.52
C PHE A 193 15.54 23.43 4.70
N CYS A 194 15.02 23.05 5.86
CA CYS A 194 14.65 21.68 6.18
C CYS A 194 13.28 21.65 6.84
N GLN A 195 12.38 20.80 6.34
CA GLN A 195 11.02 20.65 6.86
C GLN A 195 10.63 19.20 7.19
N TYR A 196 11.42 18.23 6.72
CA TYR A 196 11.14 16.80 6.85
C TYR A 196 12.39 15.99 7.19
N THR A 197 12.14 14.84 7.83
CA THR A 197 13.09 13.75 7.94
C THR A 197 12.88 12.77 6.78
N TRP A 198 13.97 12.39 6.10
CA TRP A 198 14.00 11.40 5.03
C TRP A 198 14.44 10.03 5.56
N LEU A 199 13.63 9.01 5.32
CA LEU A 199 13.89 7.62 5.69
C LEU A 199 13.86 6.74 4.44
N ASP A 200 14.96 6.03 4.19
CA ASP A 200 15.18 5.19 3.00
C ASP A 200 15.51 3.73 3.30
N SER A 201 15.41 3.31 4.57
CA SER A 201 15.76 1.96 5.01
C SER A 201 14.82 0.87 4.48
N ASP A 202 13.51 1.16 4.41
CA ASP A 202 12.48 0.18 4.03
C ASP A 202 11.57 0.70 2.91
N ASP A 203 10.67 1.61 3.26
CA ASP A 203 9.76 2.29 2.36
C ASP A 203 10.06 3.80 2.38
N PRO A 204 10.25 4.45 1.21
CA PRO A 204 10.43 5.88 1.07
C PRO A 204 9.42 6.66 1.89
N THR A 205 9.92 7.31 2.94
CA THR A 205 9.10 8.10 3.86
C THR A 205 9.73 9.47 4.08
N PHE A 206 8.90 10.49 3.87
CA PHE A 206 9.17 11.86 4.32
C PHE A 206 8.26 12.13 5.50
N SER A 207 8.84 12.25 6.69
CA SER A 207 8.11 12.44 7.95
C SER A 207 8.40 13.81 8.54
N SER A 208 7.53 14.30 9.43
CA SER A 208 7.77 15.58 10.12
C SER A 208 9.09 15.50 10.87
N LEU A 209 9.76 16.65 11.00
CA LEU A 209 10.88 16.76 11.92
C LEU A 209 10.44 16.33 13.33
N PRO A 210 11.29 15.56 14.05
CA PRO A 210 10.98 15.13 15.41
C PRO A 210 10.79 16.35 16.32
N ARG A 211 9.84 16.27 17.25
CA ARG A 211 9.58 17.40 18.15
C ARG A 211 10.71 17.52 19.18
N SER A 212 10.98 18.74 19.64
CA SER A 212 12.09 18.98 20.59
C SER A 212 11.94 18.20 21.90
N ASP A 213 10.71 17.98 22.38
CA ASP A 213 10.41 17.14 23.55
C ASP A 213 10.70 15.66 23.30
N GLU A 214 10.43 15.15 22.10
CA GLU A 214 10.76 13.77 21.70
C GLU A 214 12.27 13.57 21.61
N ILE A 215 12.99 14.51 20.99
CA ILE A 215 14.45 14.48 20.88
C ILE A 215 15.07 14.50 22.29
N GLU A 216 14.60 15.38 23.18
CA GLU A 216 15.14 15.47 24.55
C GLU A 216 14.88 14.20 25.36
N ALA A 217 13.70 13.61 25.22
CA ALA A 217 13.37 12.34 25.86
C ALA A 217 14.28 11.21 25.38
N ASP A 218 14.52 11.10 24.07
CA ASP A 218 15.46 10.12 23.52
C ASP A 218 16.90 10.41 23.99
N LEU A 219 17.34 11.66 23.92
CA LEU A 219 18.70 12.04 24.33
C LEU A 219 18.97 11.90 25.83
N SER A 220 17.94 11.79 26.67
CA SER A 220 18.10 11.58 28.12
C SER A 220 18.82 10.26 28.47
N PHE A 221 18.86 9.32 27.53
CA PHE A 221 19.59 8.04 27.68
C PHE A 221 21.07 8.13 27.29
N ALA A 222 21.49 9.22 26.64
CA ALA A 222 22.88 9.46 26.23
C ALA A 222 23.59 10.41 27.21
N PRO A 223 24.90 10.25 27.45
CA PRO A 223 25.66 11.19 28.27
C PRO A 223 25.71 12.57 27.57
N GLU A 224 25.81 13.65 28.36
CA GLU A 224 25.69 15.02 27.86
C GLU A 224 26.66 15.35 26.72
N TYR A 225 27.86 14.76 26.77
CA TYR A 225 28.95 14.98 25.82
C TYR A 225 28.91 14.05 24.57
N ARG A 226 27.98 13.09 24.48
CA ARG A 226 27.72 12.26 23.28
C ARG A 226 26.26 12.31 22.83
N ARG A 227 25.65 13.51 22.87
CA ARG A 227 24.25 13.70 22.48
C ARG A 227 24.08 13.68 20.96
N CYS A 228 23.81 12.50 20.40
CA CYS A 228 23.39 12.33 19.01
C CYS A 228 22.06 11.57 18.94
N HIS A 229 21.03 12.19 18.37
CA HIS A 229 19.69 11.57 18.26
C HIS A 229 19.71 10.33 17.38
N ALA A 230 20.48 10.33 16.28
CA ALA A 230 20.60 9.19 15.38
C ALA A 230 21.26 7.97 16.05
N CYS A 231 22.30 8.17 16.88
CA CYS A 231 22.90 7.10 17.68
C CYS A 231 21.89 6.45 18.63
N VAL A 232 21.14 7.26 19.38
CA VAL A 232 20.13 6.75 20.32
C VAL A 232 19.05 5.95 19.59
N LEU A 233 18.61 6.40 18.41
CA LEU A 233 17.64 5.66 17.61
C LEU A 233 18.18 4.29 17.16
N ALA A 234 19.46 4.23 16.76
CA ALA A 234 20.11 2.97 16.39
C ALA A 234 20.25 2.02 17.59
N GLU A 235 20.73 2.51 18.73
CA GLU A 235 20.86 1.73 19.96
C GLU A 235 19.50 1.21 20.46
N ARG A 236 18.44 2.02 20.33
CA ARG A 236 17.07 1.62 20.66
C ARG A 236 16.58 0.49 19.77
N LEU A 237 16.87 0.54 18.47
CA LEU A 237 16.51 -0.53 17.54
C LEU A 237 17.25 -1.84 17.90
N GLU A 238 18.54 -1.77 18.18
CA GLU A 238 19.32 -2.92 18.64
C GLU A 238 18.80 -3.49 19.97
N HIS A 239 18.39 -2.61 20.89
CA HIS A 239 17.77 -3.02 22.15
C HIS A 239 16.43 -3.73 21.93
N GLN A 240 15.61 -3.24 20.99
CA GLN A 240 14.32 -3.85 20.63
C GLN A 240 14.49 -5.21 19.94
N GLN A 241 15.55 -5.40 19.16
CA GLN A 241 15.88 -6.68 18.51
C GLN A 241 16.34 -7.73 19.52
N ARG A 242 16.95 -7.33 20.64
CA ARG A 242 17.38 -8.25 21.71
C ARG A 242 16.19 -8.84 22.46
N VAL A 243 16.31 -10.11 22.80
CA VAL A 243 15.37 -10.84 23.66
C VAL A 243 15.72 -10.54 25.11
N HIS A 244 14.74 -10.13 25.90
CA HIS A 244 14.88 -9.87 27.32
C HIS A 244 14.05 -10.88 28.11
N VAL A 245 14.64 -11.50 29.14
CA VAL A 245 13.93 -12.47 29.99
C VAL A 245 13.83 -11.90 31.40
N SER A 246 12.61 -11.69 31.88
CA SER A 246 12.31 -11.29 33.25
C SER A 246 11.89 -12.50 34.10
N GLN A 247 11.40 -12.29 35.32
CA GLN A 247 10.91 -13.40 36.16
C GLN A 247 9.59 -13.97 35.61
N ASP A 248 8.74 -13.11 35.06
CA ASP A 248 7.34 -13.46 34.73
C ASP A 248 7.06 -13.39 33.21
N CYS A 249 7.96 -12.81 32.40
CA CYS A 249 7.78 -12.67 30.96
C CYS A 249 9.09 -12.78 30.18
N ILE A 250 8.96 -13.07 28.89
CA ILE A 250 10.00 -12.87 27.87
C ILE A 250 9.54 -11.75 26.93
N SER A 251 10.42 -10.84 26.54
CA SER A 251 10.05 -9.63 25.81
C SER A 251 10.95 -9.40 24.60
N GLN A 252 10.37 -8.95 23.50
CA GLN A 252 11.09 -8.53 22.29
C GLN A 252 10.25 -7.54 21.50
N PHE A 253 10.88 -6.54 20.86
CA PHE A 253 10.21 -5.46 20.13
C PHE A 253 9.09 -4.76 20.93
N GLY A 254 9.26 -4.66 22.26
CA GLY A 254 8.29 -4.04 23.16
C GLY A 254 7.01 -4.87 23.40
N VAL A 255 7.00 -6.16 23.02
CA VAL A 255 5.90 -7.08 23.31
C VAL A 255 6.34 -8.04 24.41
N ASP A 256 5.58 -8.08 25.51
CA ASP A 256 5.81 -8.98 26.63
C ASP A 256 5.00 -10.26 26.47
N TYR A 257 5.62 -11.43 26.51
CA TYR A 257 4.95 -12.73 26.41
C TYR A 257 4.98 -13.46 27.75
N HIS A 258 3.81 -13.91 28.20
CA HIS A 258 3.61 -14.59 29.47
C HIS A 258 3.21 -16.05 29.27
N VAL A 259 3.35 -16.85 30.34
CA VAL A 259 2.75 -18.19 30.39
C VAL A 259 1.23 -18.09 30.20
N ARG A 260 0.67 -18.98 29.38
CA ARG A 260 -0.71 -19.02 28.88
C ARG A 260 -1.08 -17.96 27.83
N ASP A 261 -0.15 -17.14 27.35
CA ASP A 261 -0.40 -16.35 26.13
C ASP A 261 -0.49 -17.26 24.91
N PHE A 262 -1.34 -16.87 23.95
CA PHE A 262 -1.38 -17.48 22.63
C PHE A 262 -0.50 -16.69 21.67
N VAL A 263 0.27 -17.41 20.86
CA VAL A 263 1.27 -16.85 19.97
C VAL A 263 1.20 -17.46 18.58
N TYR A 264 1.56 -16.65 17.60
CA TYR A 264 1.91 -17.11 16.28
C TYR A 264 3.35 -17.61 16.25
N LEU A 265 3.55 -18.71 15.53
CA LEU A 265 4.85 -19.33 15.32
C LEU A 265 5.16 -19.42 13.83
N HIS A 266 6.42 -19.16 13.48
CA HIS A 266 6.95 -19.44 12.16
C HIS A 266 6.79 -20.94 11.87
N PRO A 267 6.30 -21.29 10.67
CA PRO A 267 5.98 -22.67 10.33
C PRO A 267 7.21 -23.58 10.42
N SER A 268 7.03 -24.76 11.01
CA SER A 268 8.09 -25.77 11.15
C SER A 268 8.59 -26.32 9.81
N LYS A 269 7.75 -26.29 8.78
CA LYS A 269 8.04 -26.79 7.43
C LYS A 269 8.32 -25.63 6.48
N ALA A 270 9.47 -25.66 5.80
CA ALA A 270 9.92 -24.60 4.90
C ALA A 270 8.94 -24.24 3.76
N ASN A 271 8.04 -25.14 3.36
CA ASN A 271 7.07 -24.91 2.28
C ASN A 271 5.71 -24.40 2.77
N LYS A 272 5.52 -24.18 4.07
CA LYS A 272 4.31 -23.57 4.62
C LYS A 272 4.56 -22.08 4.84
N GLU A 273 3.60 -21.26 4.45
CA GLU A 273 3.63 -19.82 4.72
C GLU A 273 2.65 -19.41 5.82
N GLN A 274 1.67 -20.26 6.15
CA GLN A 274 0.71 -19.97 7.21
C GLN A 274 1.37 -20.12 8.59
N LEU A 275 1.16 -19.12 9.46
CA LEU A 275 1.64 -19.15 10.83
C LEU A 275 0.94 -20.28 11.60
N GLU A 276 1.73 -20.98 12.42
CA GLU A 276 1.22 -21.96 13.38
C GLU A 276 0.74 -21.22 14.63
N ILE A 277 -0.25 -21.75 15.35
CA ILE A 277 -0.74 -21.16 16.60
C ILE A 277 -0.38 -22.08 17.76
N ALA A 278 0.08 -21.50 18.86
CA ALA A 278 0.40 -22.25 20.07
C ALA A 278 0.11 -21.43 21.33
N GLN A 279 -0.02 -22.12 22.45
CA GLN A 279 -0.04 -21.53 23.78
C GLN A 279 1.32 -21.69 24.46
N ILE A 280 1.81 -20.67 25.13
CA ILE A 280 3.01 -20.75 25.96
C ILE A 280 2.70 -21.51 27.25
N VAL A 281 3.44 -22.59 27.51
CA VAL A 281 3.32 -23.41 28.73
C VAL A 281 4.38 -23.05 29.75
N GLU A 282 5.60 -22.77 29.30
CA GLU A 282 6.75 -22.49 30.17
C GLU A 282 7.74 -21.52 29.48
N LEU A 283 8.29 -20.59 30.26
CA LEU A 283 9.30 -19.63 29.81
C LEU A 283 10.72 -20.11 30.16
N PRO A 284 11.76 -19.65 29.45
CA PRO A 284 13.14 -19.98 29.78
C PRO A 284 13.56 -19.41 31.14
N SER A 285 14.50 -20.09 31.80
CA SER A 285 15.16 -19.54 32.99
C SER A 285 16.06 -18.34 32.61
N GLN A 286 16.15 -17.34 33.49
CA GLN A 286 16.97 -16.13 33.28
C GLN A 286 18.45 -16.39 32.94
N ASN A 287 19.00 -17.53 33.37
CA ASN A 287 20.42 -17.90 33.19
C ASN A 287 20.66 -18.87 32.02
N SER A 288 19.69 -19.04 31.11
CA SER A 288 19.87 -19.94 29.96
C SER A 288 20.58 -19.24 28.81
N ASP A 289 21.60 -19.89 28.25
CA ASP A 289 22.25 -19.44 26.99
C ASP A 289 21.33 -19.60 25.77
N THR A 290 20.16 -20.24 25.92
CA THR A 290 19.19 -20.48 24.85
C THR A 290 17.80 -19.97 25.24
N TYR A 291 17.23 -19.05 24.45
CA TYR A 291 15.85 -18.56 24.63
C TYR A 291 14.83 -19.59 24.14
N THR A 292 14.71 -20.74 24.82
CA THR A 292 13.78 -21.81 24.44
C THR A 292 12.52 -21.76 25.31
N ILE A 293 11.34 -21.75 24.69
CA ILE A 293 10.04 -21.82 25.38
C ILE A 293 9.41 -23.20 25.21
N THR A 294 8.62 -23.63 26.20
CA THR A 294 7.75 -24.82 26.06
C THR A 294 6.37 -24.33 25.62
N ILE A 295 5.83 -24.93 24.57
CA ILE A 295 4.55 -24.57 23.97
C ILE A 295 3.61 -25.77 23.87
N ARG A 296 2.32 -25.50 23.71
CA ARG A 296 1.29 -26.46 23.33
C ARG A 296 0.65 -26.00 22.03
N MET A 297 0.68 -26.83 20.99
CA MET A 297 0.17 -26.47 19.67
C MET A 297 -1.35 -26.43 19.63
N LEU A 298 -1.92 -25.53 18.82
CA LEU A 298 -3.32 -25.51 18.45
C LEU A 298 -3.45 -25.74 16.93
N SER A 299 -4.44 -26.54 16.52
CA SER A 299 -4.72 -26.84 15.11
C SER A 299 -6.09 -26.33 14.70
N HIS A 300 -6.19 -25.86 13.45
CA HIS A 300 -7.49 -25.59 12.82
C HIS A 300 -8.28 -26.88 12.63
N VAL A 301 -9.60 -26.78 12.78
CA VAL A 301 -10.52 -27.92 12.62
C VAL A 301 -10.94 -28.01 11.16
N ASP A 302 -10.33 -28.94 10.41
CA ASP A 302 -10.56 -29.07 8.95
C ASP A 302 -11.97 -29.60 8.59
N SER A 303 -12.73 -30.15 9.55
CA SER A 303 -14.16 -30.54 9.42
C SER A 303 -14.64 -31.21 10.71
N ARG A 304 -15.92 -31.01 11.08
CA ARG A 304 -16.55 -31.84 12.12
C ARG A 304 -16.96 -33.17 11.50
N PRO A 305 -16.50 -34.33 12.02
CA PRO A 305 -16.84 -35.63 11.46
C PRO A 305 -18.34 -35.99 11.58
N ASP A 306 -19.10 -35.26 12.42
CA ASP A 306 -20.48 -35.58 12.78
C ASP A 306 -21.55 -34.75 12.05
N THR A 307 -21.18 -33.85 11.13
CA THR A 307 -22.14 -33.05 10.34
C THR A 307 -21.96 -33.27 8.83
N GLU A 308 -23.06 -33.57 8.12
CA GLU A 308 -23.06 -33.66 6.64
C GLU A 308 -22.70 -32.31 5.96
N GLU A 309 -22.68 -31.22 6.73
CA GLU A 309 -22.25 -29.89 6.32
C GLU A 309 -20.81 -29.61 6.79
N THR A 310 -19.88 -29.53 5.84
CA THR A 310 -18.48 -29.18 6.08
C THR A 310 -18.29 -27.67 6.00
N PHE A 311 -18.71 -26.93 7.02
CA PHE A 311 -18.30 -25.52 7.17
C PHE A 311 -16.83 -25.48 7.58
N ASN A 312 -15.98 -24.86 6.76
CA ASN A 312 -14.57 -24.67 7.07
C ASN A 312 -14.39 -23.36 7.85
N ASP A 313 -14.35 -23.49 9.17
CA ASP A 313 -14.12 -22.35 10.07
C ASP A 313 -12.63 -22.15 10.34
N GLU A 314 -12.04 -21.15 9.68
CA GLU A 314 -10.63 -20.81 9.85
C GLU A 314 -10.30 -20.14 11.20
N LEU A 315 -11.32 -19.78 11.99
CA LEU A 315 -11.16 -19.18 13.32
C LEU A 315 -11.26 -20.22 14.46
N LEU A 316 -11.81 -21.40 14.18
CA LEU A 316 -11.97 -22.48 15.15
C LEU A 316 -10.66 -23.26 15.34
N LEU A 317 -10.24 -23.40 16.59
CA LEU A 317 -9.05 -24.12 17.00
C LEU A 317 -9.37 -25.28 17.96
N GLU A 318 -8.48 -26.26 17.98
CA GLU A 318 -8.44 -27.36 18.95
C GLU A 318 -7.04 -27.48 19.54
N PHE A 319 -6.96 -27.82 20.84
CA PHE A 319 -5.68 -28.05 21.52
C PHE A 319 -5.08 -29.39 21.09
N GLY A 320 -3.79 -29.39 20.79
CA GLY A 320 -3.01 -30.61 20.64
C GLY A 320 -2.69 -31.28 21.98
N ASP A 321 -2.32 -32.56 21.93
CA ASP A 321 -2.06 -33.38 23.13
C ASP A 321 -0.63 -33.25 23.69
N LEU A 322 0.30 -32.69 22.91
CA LEU A 322 1.73 -32.72 23.22
C LEU A 322 2.31 -31.32 23.40
N ASN A 323 3.18 -31.21 24.41
CA ASN A 323 4.01 -30.03 24.61
C ASN A 323 5.33 -30.20 23.85
N GLU A 324 5.78 -29.13 23.20
CA GLU A 324 7.01 -29.08 22.43
C GLU A 324 7.91 -27.94 22.91
N LYS A 325 9.24 -28.12 22.80
CA LYS A 325 10.20 -27.05 23.09
C LYS A 325 10.65 -26.40 21.78
N VAL A 326 10.53 -25.08 21.69
CA VAL A 326 10.87 -24.32 20.49
C VAL A 326 11.72 -23.10 20.82
N PRO A 327 12.65 -22.68 19.94
CA PRO A 327 13.36 -21.43 20.12
C PRO A 327 12.39 -20.24 20.01
N PHE A 328 12.57 -19.25 20.87
CA PHE A 328 11.73 -18.04 20.93
C PHE A 328 11.81 -17.22 19.64
N GLU A 329 12.89 -17.32 18.88
CA GLU A 329 13.00 -16.69 17.55
C GLU A 329 11.92 -17.14 16.55
N ARG A 330 11.22 -18.26 16.81
CA ARG A 330 10.06 -18.67 16.00
C ARG A 330 8.80 -17.87 16.33
N VAL A 331 8.73 -17.15 17.44
CA VAL A 331 7.55 -16.38 17.84
C VAL A 331 7.42 -15.15 16.94
N ASP A 332 6.32 -15.08 16.20
CA ASP A 332 6.02 -13.98 15.28
C ASP A 332 5.27 -12.83 15.98
N GLY A 333 4.46 -13.16 16.98
CA GLY A 333 3.59 -12.21 17.67
C GLY A 333 2.53 -12.92 18.50
N LYS A 334 1.67 -12.13 19.14
CA LYS A 334 0.51 -12.64 19.89
C LYS A 334 -0.71 -12.83 19.00
N CYS A 335 -1.57 -13.76 19.41
CA CYS A 335 -2.95 -13.86 18.98
C CYS A 335 -3.84 -14.04 20.22
N TYR A 336 -5.15 -13.93 20.03
CA TYR A 336 -6.11 -13.99 21.13
C TYR A 336 -7.10 -15.13 20.88
N VAL A 337 -7.29 -15.98 21.89
CA VAL A 337 -8.19 -17.13 21.81
C VAL A 337 -9.17 -17.03 22.96
N SER A 338 -10.47 -17.11 22.65
CA SER A 338 -11.52 -17.15 23.67
C SER A 338 -12.30 -18.46 23.61
N TYR A 339 -12.84 -18.87 24.74
CA TYR A 339 -13.75 -20.01 24.84
C TYR A 339 -15.19 -19.56 24.64
N PHE A 340 -15.93 -20.29 23.79
CA PHE A 340 -17.38 -20.16 23.69
C PHE A 340 -18.03 -21.54 23.75
N PRO A 341 -19.16 -21.71 24.47
CA PRO A 341 -19.82 -23.02 24.55
C PRO A 341 -20.43 -23.46 23.22
N GLU A 342 -20.88 -22.50 22.40
CA GLU A 342 -21.42 -22.73 21.07
C GLU A 342 -21.27 -21.46 20.21
N PRO A 343 -21.21 -21.60 18.86
CA PRO A 343 -21.31 -20.45 17.97
C PRO A 343 -22.62 -19.70 18.20
N GLY A 344 -22.54 -18.39 18.41
CA GLY A 344 -23.71 -17.53 18.68
C GLY A 344 -23.99 -17.27 20.16
N ALA A 345 -23.15 -17.77 21.07
CA ALA A 345 -23.14 -17.31 22.46
C ALA A 345 -22.92 -15.79 22.58
N ASP A 346 -23.25 -15.23 23.75
CA ASP A 346 -23.10 -13.78 23.98
C ASP A 346 -21.65 -13.32 23.75
N GLY A 347 -21.48 -12.19 23.06
CA GLY A 347 -20.18 -11.67 22.64
C GLY A 347 -19.50 -12.39 21.46
N PHE A 348 -19.95 -13.58 21.04
CA PHE A 348 -19.30 -14.35 19.97
C PHE A 348 -19.22 -13.59 18.64
N ALA A 349 -20.35 -12.99 18.22
CA ALA A 349 -20.43 -12.27 16.95
C ALA A 349 -19.54 -11.03 16.90
N GLU A 350 -19.25 -10.40 18.05
CA GLU A 350 -18.32 -9.27 18.12
C GLU A 350 -16.88 -9.75 18.17
N TRP A 351 -16.60 -10.84 18.89
CA TRP A 351 -15.28 -11.43 19.00
C TRP A 351 -14.67 -11.81 17.65
N ILE A 352 -15.44 -12.47 16.78
CA ILE A 352 -14.96 -12.96 15.47
C ILE A 352 -14.67 -11.83 14.47
N LYS A 353 -15.09 -10.59 14.74
CA LYS A 353 -14.71 -9.43 13.94
C LYS A 353 -13.30 -8.94 14.24
N GLY A 354 -12.74 -9.33 15.39
CA GLY A 354 -11.41 -8.92 15.83
C GLY A 354 -10.31 -9.49 14.94
N LYS A 355 -9.29 -8.66 14.70
CA LYS A 355 -8.09 -9.07 13.98
C LYS A 355 -7.24 -9.92 14.94
N ASP A 356 -6.74 -11.05 14.45
CA ASP A 356 -5.95 -12.02 15.24
C ASP A 356 -6.74 -12.72 16.38
N HIS A 357 -8.08 -12.72 16.31
CA HIS A 357 -8.97 -13.44 17.24
C HIS A 357 -9.34 -14.83 16.71
N PHE A 358 -9.30 -15.82 17.60
CA PHE A 358 -9.71 -17.20 17.37
C PHE A 358 -10.58 -17.70 18.51
N TYR A 359 -11.17 -18.87 18.35
CA TYR A 359 -11.95 -19.44 19.43
C TYR A 359 -11.84 -20.96 19.54
N VAL A 360 -12.17 -21.47 20.72
CA VAL A 360 -12.30 -22.90 21.02
C VAL A 360 -13.70 -23.18 21.55
N LEU A 361 -14.20 -24.38 21.31
CA LEU A 361 -15.53 -24.82 21.76
C LEU A 361 -15.50 -25.79 22.94
N ASP A 362 -14.33 -26.39 23.21
CA ASP A 362 -14.13 -27.22 24.38
C ASP A 362 -13.44 -26.38 25.48
N LEU A 363 -14.07 -26.32 26.65
CA LEU A 363 -13.51 -25.63 27.80
C LEU A 363 -12.30 -26.38 28.35
N GLY A 364 -12.25 -27.70 28.17
CA GLY A 364 -11.38 -28.65 28.86
C GLY A 364 -10.03 -28.08 29.30
N ASP A 365 -9.13 -27.88 28.33
CA ASP A 365 -7.76 -27.40 28.55
C ASP A 365 -7.60 -25.87 28.43
N PHE A 366 -8.68 -25.14 28.21
CA PHE A 366 -8.62 -23.71 27.97
C PHE A 366 -8.18 -22.94 29.22
N SER A 367 -7.11 -22.17 29.08
CA SER A 367 -6.69 -21.17 30.05
C SER A 367 -6.01 -20.03 29.28
N GLN A 368 -5.90 -18.85 29.89
CA GLN A 368 -5.19 -17.72 29.29
C GLN A 368 -4.49 -16.91 30.38
N CYS A 369 -3.51 -16.08 30.00
CA CYS A 369 -2.90 -15.15 30.94
C CYS A 369 -3.90 -14.04 31.28
N THR A 370 -4.33 -13.96 32.54
CA THR A 370 -5.33 -12.98 33.00
C THR A 370 -4.90 -11.55 32.71
N ARG A 371 -3.65 -11.20 32.99
CA ARG A 371 -3.10 -9.85 32.75
C ARG A 371 -3.18 -9.46 31.29
N CYS A 372 -2.70 -10.31 30.38
CA CYS A 372 -2.70 -10.02 28.95
C CYS A 372 -4.13 -9.95 28.38
N ALA A 373 -5.03 -10.80 28.87
CA ALA A 373 -6.43 -10.78 28.47
C ALA A 373 -7.14 -9.49 28.91
N GLU A 374 -6.95 -9.06 30.15
CA GLU A 374 -7.49 -7.80 30.67
C GLU A 374 -6.90 -6.58 29.95
N GLU A 375 -5.58 -6.58 29.68
CA GLU A 375 -4.93 -5.52 28.89
C GLU A 375 -5.51 -5.44 27.47
N HIS A 376 -5.77 -6.58 26.82
CA HIS A 376 -6.39 -6.62 25.49
C HIS A 376 -7.84 -6.17 25.50
N GLU A 377 -8.64 -6.63 26.47
CA GLU A 377 -10.02 -6.17 26.64
C GLU A 377 -10.08 -4.65 26.88
N ALA A 378 -9.20 -4.11 27.71
CA ALA A 378 -9.09 -2.67 27.93
C ALA A 378 -8.70 -1.92 26.64
N GLN A 379 -7.85 -2.47 25.79
CA GLN A 379 -7.51 -1.88 24.49
C GLN A 379 -8.71 -1.86 23.54
N LEU A 380 -9.48 -2.95 23.46
CA LEU A 380 -10.71 -3.01 22.65
C LEU A 380 -11.74 -1.98 23.15
N LEU A 381 -11.97 -1.91 24.46
CA LEU A 381 -12.88 -0.93 25.06
C LEU A 381 -12.44 0.51 24.77
N ALA A 382 -11.14 0.82 24.95
CA ALA A 382 -10.59 2.14 24.64
C ALA A 382 -10.76 2.51 23.16
N TYR A 383 -10.63 1.53 22.26
CA TYR A 383 -10.88 1.69 20.84
C TYR A 383 -12.35 2.04 20.54
N HIS A 384 -13.30 1.32 21.14
CA HIS A 384 -14.73 1.60 20.99
C HIS A 384 -15.11 2.96 21.57
N ASP A 385 -14.61 3.29 22.76
CA ASP A 385 -14.83 4.57 23.42
C ASP A 385 -14.29 5.74 22.60
N PHE A 386 -13.10 5.58 22.00
CA PHE A 386 -12.52 6.57 21.11
C PHE A 386 -13.41 6.85 19.90
N LEU A 387 -13.88 5.81 19.23
CA LEU A 387 -14.79 5.94 18.09
C LEU A 387 -16.13 6.61 18.48
N ALA A 388 -16.64 6.31 19.68
CA ALA A 388 -17.86 6.92 20.19
C ALA A 388 -17.70 8.41 20.55
N GLN A 389 -16.51 8.82 21.00
CA GLN A 389 -16.24 10.20 21.45
C GLN A 389 -15.83 11.14 20.31
N GLU A 390 -14.89 10.74 19.45
CA GLU A 390 -14.27 11.63 18.46
C GLU A 390 -15.01 11.68 17.11
N GLY A 391 -15.80 10.64 16.80
CA GLY A 391 -16.50 10.50 15.52
C GLY A 391 -15.55 10.22 14.32
N PRO A 392 -16.11 9.88 13.15
CA PRO A 392 -15.31 9.56 11.96
C PRO A 392 -14.79 10.80 11.23
N LEU A 393 -13.65 10.67 10.57
CA LEU A 393 -13.10 11.67 9.66
C LEU A 393 -14.02 11.88 8.46
N SER A 394 -14.28 13.14 8.14
CA SER A 394 -15.08 13.53 6.98
C SER A 394 -14.26 13.45 5.69
N MET A 395 -14.70 12.63 4.73
CA MET A 395 -13.96 12.39 3.49
C MET A 395 -14.61 13.01 2.25
N LEU A 396 -13.79 13.58 1.38
CA LEU A 396 -14.10 13.87 -0.02
C LEU A 396 -13.42 12.84 -0.91
N GLU A 397 -14.20 11.98 -1.56
CA GLU A 397 -13.71 10.98 -2.49
C GLU A 397 -13.79 11.50 -3.94
N LEU A 398 -12.63 11.66 -4.58
CA LEU A 398 -12.53 12.07 -5.98
C LEU A 398 -12.28 10.85 -6.86
N PHE A 399 -12.90 10.79 -8.04
CA PHE A 399 -12.83 9.65 -8.94
C PHE A 399 -13.32 8.36 -8.26
N CYS A 400 -14.48 8.43 -7.59
CA CYS A 400 -14.95 7.36 -6.70
C CYS A 400 -15.37 6.08 -7.43
N GLY A 401 -15.56 6.12 -8.76
CA GLY A 401 -16.04 4.98 -9.53
C GLY A 401 -17.34 4.43 -8.95
N ALA A 402 -17.46 3.10 -8.93
CA ALA A 402 -18.61 2.43 -8.31
C ALA A 402 -18.55 2.38 -6.78
N GLY A 403 -17.49 2.90 -6.14
CA GLY A 403 -17.42 3.12 -4.68
C GLY A 403 -16.64 2.09 -3.85
N GLY A 404 -15.75 1.30 -4.44
CA GLY A 404 -15.00 0.29 -3.67
C GLY A 404 -14.01 0.86 -2.66
N LEU A 405 -13.28 1.93 -3.01
CA LEU A 405 -12.37 2.59 -2.07
C LEU A 405 -13.14 3.21 -0.90
N GLY A 406 -14.17 4.03 -1.20
CA GLY A 406 -15.06 4.60 -0.18
C GLY A 406 -15.71 3.56 0.72
N THR A 407 -16.26 2.48 0.15
CA THR A 407 -16.85 1.38 0.92
C THR A 407 -15.84 0.76 1.88
N GLY A 408 -14.63 0.45 1.41
CA GLY A 408 -13.59 -0.13 2.26
C GLY A 408 -13.15 0.79 3.40
N LEU A 409 -13.06 2.10 3.14
CA LEU A 409 -12.73 3.09 4.17
C LEU A 409 -13.88 3.27 5.18
N GLU A 410 -15.14 3.28 4.75
CA GLU A 410 -16.30 3.38 5.64
C GLU A 410 -16.47 2.15 6.54
N GLN A 411 -16.13 0.96 6.04
CA GLN A 411 -16.10 -0.27 6.84
C GLN A 411 -15.08 -0.24 7.99
N SER A 412 -14.10 0.68 7.97
CA SER A 412 -13.19 0.88 9.09
C SER A 412 -13.82 1.61 10.28
N HIS A 413 -14.98 2.24 10.09
CA HIS A 413 -15.65 3.13 11.05
C HIS A 413 -14.89 4.43 11.41
N PHE A 414 -13.66 4.61 10.95
CA PHE A 414 -12.87 5.84 11.15
C PHE A 414 -13.12 6.91 10.10
N VAL A 415 -13.75 6.55 8.99
CA VAL A 415 -13.96 7.43 7.85
C VAL A 415 -15.44 7.40 7.48
N LYS A 416 -15.97 8.56 7.14
CA LYS A 416 -17.30 8.70 6.58
C LYS A 416 -17.24 9.57 5.34
N THR A 417 -17.80 9.11 4.23
CA THR A 417 -17.80 9.90 3.00
C THR A 417 -18.84 11.01 3.09
N ALA A 418 -18.37 12.25 3.13
CA ALA A 418 -19.25 13.43 3.07
C ALA A 418 -19.68 13.71 1.63
N ALA A 419 -18.73 13.64 0.69
CA ALA A 419 -18.95 13.87 -0.72
C ALA A 419 -18.15 12.92 -1.60
N ALA A 420 -18.73 12.52 -2.71
CA ALA A 420 -18.11 11.65 -3.71
C ALA A 420 -18.28 12.25 -5.11
N VAL A 421 -17.23 12.23 -5.93
CA VAL A 421 -17.22 12.82 -7.28
C VAL A 421 -16.84 11.77 -8.31
N GLU A 422 -17.71 11.60 -9.30
CA GLU A 422 -17.52 10.69 -10.43
C GLU A 422 -18.02 11.36 -11.71
N TRP A 423 -17.38 11.10 -12.84
CA TRP A 423 -17.81 11.69 -14.11
C TRP A 423 -18.79 10.77 -14.87
N ASP A 424 -18.67 9.45 -14.69
CA ASP A 424 -19.54 8.45 -15.30
C ASP A 424 -20.86 8.36 -14.52
N GLU A 425 -21.95 8.75 -15.17
CA GLU A 425 -23.29 8.80 -14.59
C GLU A 425 -23.70 7.47 -13.95
N ASN A 426 -23.40 6.33 -14.58
CA ASN A 426 -23.82 5.03 -14.05
C ASN A 426 -23.02 4.63 -12.80
N ALA A 427 -21.72 4.95 -12.78
CA ALA A 427 -20.88 4.73 -11.62
C ALA A 427 -21.31 5.65 -10.46
N ALA A 428 -21.64 6.91 -10.73
CA ALA A 428 -22.18 7.85 -9.76
C ALA A 428 -23.53 7.38 -9.18
N GLU A 429 -24.45 6.92 -10.03
CA GLU A 429 -25.74 6.35 -9.59
C GLU A 429 -25.54 5.07 -8.77
N THR A 430 -24.61 4.21 -9.19
CA THR A 430 -24.24 2.99 -8.44
C THR A 430 -23.71 3.35 -7.06
N TYR A 431 -22.81 4.33 -6.96
CA TYR A 431 -22.32 4.83 -5.68
C TYR A 431 -23.48 5.34 -4.81
N LEU A 432 -24.36 6.17 -5.38
CA LEU A 432 -25.51 6.74 -4.67
C LEU A 432 -26.47 5.68 -4.12
N ALA A 433 -26.71 4.61 -4.89
CA ALA A 433 -27.58 3.50 -4.48
C ALA A 433 -27.08 2.79 -3.21
N ASN A 434 -25.76 2.71 -3.04
CA ASN A 434 -25.12 2.04 -1.90
C ASN A 434 -24.79 3.00 -0.74
N HIS A 435 -24.60 4.30 -1.01
CA HIS A 435 -24.20 5.31 -0.03
C HIS A 435 -25.23 6.45 0.10
N ARG A 436 -26.44 6.14 0.58
CA ARG A 436 -27.55 7.12 0.69
C ARG A 436 -27.26 8.33 1.58
N GLY A 437 -26.28 8.23 2.48
CA GLY A 437 -25.84 9.33 3.34
C GLY A 437 -24.97 10.38 2.63
N THR A 438 -24.33 10.00 1.52
CA THR A 438 -23.25 10.74 0.86
C THR A 438 -23.78 11.73 -0.17
N ALA A 439 -23.15 12.90 -0.28
CA ALA A 439 -23.43 13.85 -1.37
C ALA A 439 -22.67 13.43 -2.64
N VAL A 440 -23.34 12.80 -3.61
CA VAL A 440 -22.71 12.34 -4.85
C VAL A 440 -22.82 13.40 -5.95
N PHE A 441 -21.73 13.70 -6.64
CA PHE A 441 -21.65 14.69 -7.72
C PHE A 441 -21.20 14.03 -9.02
N CYS A 442 -22.08 14.00 -10.03
CA CYS A 442 -21.73 13.54 -11.37
C CYS A 442 -21.06 14.67 -12.17
N LYS A 443 -19.74 14.84 -12.03
CA LYS A 443 -18.97 15.93 -12.64
C LYS A 443 -17.56 15.51 -13.03
N ASP A 444 -17.05 16.16 -14.07
CA ASP A 444 -15.61 16.15 -14.37
C ASP A 444 -14.85 16.90 -13.27
N VAL A 445 -13.82 16.26 -12.69
CA VAL A 445 -13.05 16.80 -11.56
C VAL A 445 -12.31 18.10 -11.93
N VAL A 446 -11.84 18.26 -13.18
CA VAL A 446 -11.17 19.48 -13.64
C VAL A 446 -12.16 20.63 -13.76
N GLN A 447 -13.37 20.37 -14.26
CA GLN A 447 -14.43 21.37 -14.27
C GLN A 447 -14.86 21.74 -12.85
N LEU A 448 -15.09 20.74 -12.00
CA LEU A 448 -15.47 20.93 -10.60
C LEU A 448 -14.44 21.79 -9.86
N LEU A 449 -13.15 21.57 -10.10
CA LEU A 449 -12.09 22.36 -9.51
C LEU A 449 -12.23 23.87 -9.83
N ARG A 450 -12.58 24.23 -11.08
CA ARG A 450 -12.85 25.62 -11.46
C ARG A 450 -14.09 26.18 -10.74
N GLU A 451 -15.16 25.39 -10.69
CA GLU A 451 -16.42 25.79 -10.05
C GLU A 451 -16.23 26.03 -8.54
N VAL A 452 -15.45 25.17 -7.87
CA VAL A 452 -15.11 25.32 -6.44
C VAL A 452 -14.30 26.59 -6.20
N GLU A 453 -13.28 26.85 -7.01
CA GLU A 453 -12.45 28.06 -6.89
C GLU A 453 -13.26 29.35 -7.14
N ASN A 454 -14.22 29.31 -8.07
CA ASN A 454 -15.10 30.44 -8.36
C ASN A 454 -16.19 30.66 -7.30
N GLY A 455 -16.36 29.73 -6.35
CA GLY A 455 -17.45 29.77 -5.37
C GLY A 455 -18.83 29.47 -5.98
N ASP A 456 -18.88 28.68 -7.06
CA ASP A 456 -20.12 28.32 -7.74
C ASP A 456 -21.04 27.45 -6.86
N ASN A 457 -22.35 27.59 -7.06
CA ASN A 457 -23.34 26.83 -6.31
C ASN A 457 -23.51 25.40 -6.89
N ILE A 458 -22.59 24.52 -6.52
CA ILE A 458 -22.56 23.11 -6.93
C ILE A 458 -23.54 22.29 -6.07
N ARG A 459 -24.29 21.37 -6.70
CA ARG A 459 -25.34 20.58 -6.04
C ARG A 459 -25.21 19.10 -6.37
N SER A 460 -25.39 18.25 -5.37
CA SER A 460 -25.35 16.78 -5.52
C SER A 460 -26.57 16.25 -6.29
N LEU A 461 -26.40 15.05 -6.82
CA LEU A 461 -27.49 14.22 -7.34
C LEU A 461 -28.53 13.94 -6.25
N GLU A 462 -29.80 13.94 -6.65
CA GLU A 462 -31.03 13.69 -5.86
C GLU A 462 -31.23 14.59 -4.62
N THR A 463 -30.29 14.56 -3.67
CA THR A 463 -30.36 15.22 -2.36
C THR A 463 -30.12 16.73 -2.41
N ARG A 464 -29.57 17.26 -3.52
CA ARG A 464 -29.33 18.70 -3.74
C ARG A 464 -28.49 19.36 -2.63
N LYS A 465 -27.67 18.57 -1.92
CA LYS A 465 -26.72 19.05 -0.91
C LYS A 465 -25.65 19.93 -1.60
N PRO A 466 -25.20 21.01 -0.95
CA PRO A 466 -24.09 21.81 -1.48
C PRO A 466 -22.79 20.99 -1.48
N PHE A 467 -21.84 21.37 -2.32
CA PHE A 467 -20.48 20.84 -2.24
C PHE A 467 -19.82 21.27 -0.92
N PRO A 468 -19.06 20.39 -0.24
CA PRO A 468 -18.44 20.71 1.05
C PRO A 468 -17.44 21.85 0.92
N MET A 469 -17.30 22.66 1.96
CA MET A 469 -16.35 23.78 2.00
C MET A 469 -14.98 23.38 2.59
N PRO A 470 -13.91 24.13 2.28
CA PRO A 470 -12.65 24.00 3.01
C PRO A 470 -12.86 24.09 4.53
N GLY A 471 -12.27 23.16 5.28
CA GLY A 471 -12.47 23.00 6.73
C GLY A 471 -13.55 21.99 7.14
N GLU A 472 -14.42 21.54 6.22
CA GLU A 472 -15.41 20.47 6.48
C GLU A 472 -14.89 19.07 6.13
N ILE A 473 -13.71 18.99 5.51
CA ILE A 473 -13.10 17.76 5.00
C ILE A 473 -11.78 17.49 5.71
N ASP A 474 -11.68 16.34 6.35
CA ASP A 474 -10.48 15.85 7.03
C ASP A 474 -9.60 14.99 6.13
N LEU A 475 -10.19 14.29 5.16
CA LEU A 475 -9.51 13.35 4.26
C LEU A 475 -9.93 13.61 2.81
N ILE A 476 -8.95 13.73 1.91
CA ILE A 476 -9.19 13.57 0.47
C ILE A 476 -8.65 12.22 0.03
N ALA A 477 -9.49 11.40 -0.59
CA ALA A 477 -9.12 10.09 -1.13
C ALA A 477 -9.53 9.96 -2.60
N GLY A 478 -8.88 9.09 -3.36
CA GLY A 478 -9.27 8.87 -4.75
C GLY A 478 -8.30 8.04 -5.58
N GLY A 479 -8.80 7.50 -6.69
CA GLY A 479 -8.04 6.73 -7.67
C GLY A 479 -8.07 7.37 -9.06
N PRO A 480 -7.24 8.41 -9.34
CA PRO A 480 -7.23 9.07 -10.63
C PRO A 480 -7.00 8.09 -11.81
N PRO A 481 -7.70 8.25 -12.96
CA PRO A 481 -7.69 7.29 -14.06
C PRO A 481 -6.30 6.86 -14.54
N CYS A 482 -6.06 5.55 -14.55
CA CYS A 482 -4.72 4.97 -14.74
C CYS A 482 -4.35 4.56 -16.18
N GLN A 483 -5.16 4.89 -17.19
CA GLN A 483 -4.96 4.42 -18.57
C GLN A 483 -3.61 4.83 -19.19
N ALA A 484 -3.07 5.98 -18.77
CA ALA A 484 -1.73 6.43 -19.15
C ALA A 484 -0.61 5.53 -18.61
N PHE A 485 -0.87 4.85 -17.50
CA PHE A 485 0.12 4.10 -16.73
C PHE A 485 0.00 2.58 -16.93
N SER A 486 -1.13 2.11 -17.47
CA SER A 486 -1.40 0.67 -17.61
C SER A 486 -0.49 -0.01 -18.63
N GLY A 487 0.18 -1.09 -18.21
CA GLY A 487 0.98 -1.94 -19.09
C GLY A 487 0.16 -2.62 -20.20
N ALA A 488 -1.15 -2.78 -19.99
CA ALA A 488 -2.09 -3.38 -20.95
C ALA A 488 -2.58 -2.39 -22.02
N ASN A 489 -2.19 -1.11 -21.95
CA ASN A 489 -2.56 -0.13 -22.97
C ASN A 489 -1.75 -0.35 -24.25
N HIS A 490 -2.43 -0.75 -25.33
CA HIS A 490 -1.85 -0.95 -26.66
C HIS A 490 -1.68 0.35 -27.47
N ASN A 491 -2.36 1.43 -27.08
CA ASN A 491 -2.36 2.72 -27.77
C ASN A 491 -1.62 3.77 -26.92
N ARG A 492 -0.31 3.56 -26.75
CA ARG A 492 0.53 4.50 -25.99
C ARG A 492 0.73 5.80 -26.76
N VAL A 493 0.68 6.91 -26.05
CA VAL A 493 0.93 8.26 -26.57
C VAL A 493 1.97 8.95 -25.68
N SER A 494 2.76 9.86 -26.25
CA SER A 494 3.87 10.51 -25.52
C SER A 494 3.41 11.41 -24.36
N PHE A 495 2.27 12.10 -24.51
CA PHE A 495 1.79 13.08 -23.53
C PHE A 495 0.31 12.85 -23.19
N PRO A 496 -0.02 11.75 -22.50
CA PRO A 496 -1.41 11.40 -22.22
C PRO A 496 -2.03 12.40 -21.24
N PHE A 497 -3.14 13.05 -21.63
CA PHE A 497 -3.88 13.96 -20.74
C PHE A 497 -4.25 13.31 -19.41
N ARG A 498 -4.62 12.02 -19.40
CA ARG A 498 -4.97 11.31 -18.15
C ARG A 498 -3.83 11.24 -17.13
N ALA A 499 -2.56 11.42 -17.56
CA ALA A 499 -1.45 11.50 -16.63
C ALA A 499 -1.41 12.82 -15.82
N THR A 500 -2.23 13.81 -16.18
CA THR A 500 -2.32 15.09 -15.45
C THR A 500 -3.37 15.08 -14.33
N LEU A 501 -4.31 14.12 -14.34
CA LEU A 501 -5.42 14.05 -13.37
C LEU A 501 -4.99 13.91 -11.90
N PRO A 502 -3.87 13.22 -11.55
CA PRO A 502 -3.34 13.28 -10.18
C PRO A 502 -3.09 14.72 -9.69
N PHE A 503 -2.69 15.64 -10.57
CA PHE A 503 -2.42 17.03 -10.20
C PHE A 503 -3.68 17.86 -10.04
N ALA A 504 -4.78 17.48 -10.72
CA ALA A 504 -6.10 18.04 -10.41
C ALA A 504 -6.54 17.65 -9.00
N MET A 505 -6.34 16.39 -8.60
CA MET A 505 -6.59 15.92 -7.23
C MET A 505 -5.72 16.66 -6.20
N LEU A 506 -4.43 16.85 -6.48
CA LEU A 506 -3.52 17.60 -5.62
C LEU A 506 -3.89 19.09 -5.54
N SER A 507 -4.55 19.64 -6.56
CA SER A 507 -5.09 21.00 -6.50
C SER A 507 -6.24 21.11 -5.47
N PHE A 508 -7.06 20.07 -5.33
CA PHE A 508 -8.01 20.02 -4.20
C PHE A 508 -7.30 19.94 -2.85
N ALA A 509 -6.19 19.21 -2.75
CA ALA A 509 -5.39 19.19 -1.52
C ALA A 509 -4.82 20.57 -1.17
N GLU A 510 -4.42 21.38 -2.17
CA GLU A 510 -4.00 22.77 -1.96
C GLU A 510 -5.12 23.68 -1.44
N ILE A 511 -6.35 23.54 -1.97
CA ILE A 511 -7.51 24.35 -1.58
C ILE A 511 -8.04 23.96 -0.20
N TYR A 512 -8.19 22.65 0.05
CA TYR A 512 -8.85 22.14 1.26
C TYR A 512 -7.90 21.96 2.44
N LEU A 513 -6.61 21.74 2.17
CA LEU A 513 -5.58 21.38 3.17
C LEU A 513 -6.09 20.34 4.19
N PRO A 514 -6.67 19.20 3.74
CA PRO A 514 -7.20 18.18 4.64
C PRO A 514 -6.13 17.64 5.59
N ARG A 515 -6.54 17.07 6.73
CA ARG A 515 -5.61 16.44 7.69
C ARG A 515 -4.84 15.30 7.04
N TYR A 516 -5.52 14.51 6.22
CA TYR A 516 -4.98 13.33 5.54
C TYR A 516 -5.28 13.35 4.03
N PHE A 517 -4.43 12.67 3.27
CA PHE A 517 -4.56 12.50 1.83
C PHE A 517 -4.25 11.05 1.44
N LEU A 518 -5.03 10.47 0.54
CA LEU A 518 -4.80 9.12 0.03
C LEU A 518 -4.99 9.09 -1.49
N LEU A 519 -3.95 8.69 -2.23
CA LEU A 519 -4.05 8.45 -3.66
C LEU A 519 -3.74 7.00 -3.97
N GLU A 520 -4.68 6.32 -4.61
CA GLU A 520 -4.51 4.97 -5.14
C GLU A 520 -4.11 5.04 -6.63
N ASN A 521 -3.21 4.15 -7.06
CA ASN A 521 -3.02 3.91 -8.49
C ASN A 521 -2.42 2.54 -8.81
N VAL A 522 -2.36 2.23 -10.12
CA VAL A 522 -1.70 1.01 -10.63
C VAL A 522 -0.18 1.10 -10.52
N VAL A 523 0.49 -0.05 -10.32
CA VAL A 523 1.96 -0.19 -10.28
C VAL A 523 2.67 0.45 -11.48
N GLY A 524 2.01 0.50 -12.64
CA GLY A 524 2.54 1.17 -13.83
C GLY A 524 2.89 2.64 -13.64
N ILE A 525 2.29 3.34 -12.67
CA ILE A 525 2.61 4.75 -12.36
C ILE A 525 4.07 4.91 -11.94
N LEU A 526 4.64 3.89 -11.28
CA LEU A 526 6.03 3.88 -10.85
C LEU A 526 6.97 3.99 -12.05
N ARG A 527 6.60 3.49 -13.24
CA ARG A 527 7.48 3.44 -14.42
C ARG A 527 7.19 4.55 -15.43
N HIS A 528 6.24 5.43 -15.15
CA HIS A 528 5.85 6.47 -16.08
C HIS A 528 6.98 7.48 -16.29
N ARG A 529 7.22 7.85 -17.56
CA ARG A 529 8.24 8.83 -17.97
C ARG A 529 7.58 10.15 -18.30
N LEU A 530 8.04 11.24 -17.68
CA LEU A 530 7.67 12.59 -18.11
C LEU A 530 8.62 13.07 -19.19
N MET A 531 8.13 13.85 -20.16
CA MET A 531 8.94 14.31 -21.31
C MET A 531 9.51 13.21 -22.21
N GLY A 532 9.06 11.97 -22.04
CA GLY A 532 9.43 10.86 -22.91
C GLY A 532 8.80 10.96 -24.29
N LEU A 533 9.46 10.35 -25.28
CA LEU A 533 8.99 10.29 -26.67
C LEU A 533 8.64 8.85 -27.04
N LEU A 534 7.57 8.68 -27.82
CA LEU A 534 7.19 7.37 -28.34
C LEU A 534 8.15 6.96 -29.46
N GLU A 535 8.89 5.88 -29.25
CA GLU A 535 9.71 5.21 -30.25
C GLU A 535 9.23 3.76 -30.41
N GLY A 536 8.68 3.44 -31.57
CA GLY A 536 8.02 2.16 -31.82
C GLY A 536 6.81 1.93 -30.91
N ARG A 537 6.93 1.02 -29.93
CA ARG A 537 5.88 0.70 -28.93
C ARG A 537 6.27 1.11 -27.49
N SER A 538 7.41 1.77 -27.34
CA SER A 538 7.98 2.11 -26.03
C SER A 538 8.16 3.61 -25.90
N ILE A 539 8.03 4.13 -24.68
CA ILE A 539 8.41 5.51 -24.38
C ILE A 539 9.86 5.49 -23.93
N VAL A 540 10.69 6.22 -24.66
CA VAL A 540 12.13 6.39 -24.40
C VAL A 540 12.39 7.83 -23.95
N ASP A 541 13.59 8.06 -23.41
CA ASP A 541 14.02 9.36 -22.86
C ASP A 541 13.10 9.90 -21.74
N GLY A 542 13.32 11.16 -21.37
CA GLY A 542 12.56 11.84 -20.34
C GLY A 542 12.90 11.43 -18.90
N TYR A 543 12.21 12.07 -17.95
CA TYR A 543 12.39 11.86 -16.52
C TYR A 543 11.75 10.54 -16.09
N GLN A 544 12.60 9.60 -15.67
CA GLN A 544 12.15 8.32 -15.14
C GLN A 544 11.36 8.51 -13.84
N HIS A 545 10.36 7.66 -13.61
CA HIS A 545 9.48 7.72 -12.45
C HIS A 545 8.78 9.09 -12.28
N GLY A 546 8.64 9.87 -13.36
CA GLY A 546 8.36 11.30 -13.28
C GLY A 546 7.05 11.66 -12.57
N VAL A 547 5.93 11.01 -12.91
CA VAL A 547 4.63 11.29 -12.26
C VAL A 547 4.66 10.87 -10.79
N PHE A 548 5.26 9.72 -10.50
CA PHE A 548 5.44 9.22 -9.14
C PHE A 548 6.24 10.21 -8.27
N LYS A 549 7.38 10.71 -8.77
CA LYS A 549 8.21 11.72 -8.11
C LYS A 549 7.44 13.03 -7.90
N LEU A 550 6.74 13.52 -8.93
CA LEU A 550 6.02 14.79 -8.85
C LEU A 550 4.85 14.77 -7.88
N ILE A 551 4.12 13.66 -7.74
CA ILE A 551 3.06 13.53 -6.73
C ILE A 551 3.65 13.77 -5.33
N ILE A 552 4.78 13.14 -5.04
CA ILE A 552 5.46 13.26 -3.74
C ILE A 552 5.99 14.67 -3.57
N ARG A 553 6.67 15.23 -4.58
CA ARG A 553 7.20 16.59 -4.56
C ARG A 553 6.12 17.64 -4.25
N VAL A 554 4.95 17.52 -4.88
CA VAL A 554 3.81 18.43 -4.68
C VAL A 554 3.26 18.30 -3.26
N LEU A 555 3.06 17.08 -2.76
CA LEU A 555 2.59 16.86 -1.39
C LEU A 555 3.54 17.49 -0.36
N LEU A 556 4.85 17.33 -0.53
CA LEU A 556 5.86 17.94 0.36
C LEU A 556 5.77 19.47 0.35
N ALA A 557 5.65 20.09 -0.83
CA ALA A 557 5.45 21.54 -0.99
C ALA A 557 4.17 22.05 -0.32
N LEU A 558 3.12 21.23 -0.30
CA LEU A 558 1.85 21.56 0.34
C LEU A 558 1.87 21.34 1.87
N GLY A 559 2.99 20.90 2.45
CA GLY A 559 3.12 20.70 3.90
C GLY A 559 2.65 19.32 4.38
N TYR A 560 2.64 18.31 3.50
CA TYR A 560 2.34 16.92 3.87
C TYR A 560 3.60 16.09 4.06
N GLN A 561 3.60 15.31 5.13
CA GLN A 561 4.38 14.09 5.24
C GLN A 561 3.86 13.08 4.23
N VAL A 562 4.74 12.25 3.68
CA VAL A 562 4.38 11.29 2.62
C VAL A 562 5.04 9.95 2.88
N ARG A 563 4.26 8.87 2.75
CA ARG A 563 4.76 7.50 2.68
C ARG A 563 4.09 6.77 1.52
N VAL A 564 4.84 5.92 0.83
CA VAL A 564 4.32 5.19 -0.34
C VAL A 564 4.65 3.71 -0.25
N LYS A 565 3.70 2.84 -0.64
CA LYS A 565 3.91 1.39 -0.67
C LYS A 565 3.10 0.73 -1.77
N VAL A 566 3.56 -0.45 -2.22
CA VAL A 566 2.77 -1.34 -3.06
C VAL A 566 2.08 -2.38 -2.18
N LEU A 567 0.75 -2.37 -2.18
CA LEU A 567 -0.08 -3.35 -1.47
C LEU A 567 -0.63 -4.38 -2.45
N GLN A 568 -0.67 -5.64 -2.02
CA GLN A 568 -1.23 -6.78 -2.77
C GLN A 568 -2.54 -7.19 -2.11
N ALA A 569 -3.65 -7.08 -2.84
CA ALA A 569 -4.99 -7.32 -2.32
C ALA A 569 -5.16 -8.73 -1.69
N ALA A 570 -4.53 -9.75 -2.28
CA ALA A 570 -4.55 -11.11 -1.74
C ALA A 570 -3.93 -11.25 -0.35
N ASN A 571 -3.02 -10.36 0.06
CA ASN A 571 -2.48 -10.36 1.42
C ASN A 571 -3.49 -9.89 2.48
N PHE A 572 -4.64 -9.35 2.05
CA PHE A 572 -5.66 -8.77 2.92
C PHE A 572 -7.02 -9.46 2.77
N GLY A 573 -7.05 -10.68 2.23
CA GLY A 573 -8.27 -11.51 2.14
C GLY A 573 -9.12 -11.33 0.88
N ALA A 574 -8.76 -10.40 -0.01
CA ALA A 574 -9.40 -10.37 -1.33
C ALA A 574 -8.94 -11.60 -2.14
N PRO A 575 -9.84 -12.36 -2.79
CA PRO A 575 -9.46 -13.57 -3.53
C PRO A 575 -8.81 -13.24 -4.88
N GLN A 576 -8.02 -12.17 -4.99
CA GLN A 576 -7.44 -11.69 -6.25
C GLN A 576 -5.99 -11.24 -6.10
N SER A 577 -5.17 -11.65 -7.07
CA SER A 577 -3.84 -11.06 -7.27
C SER A 577 -3.95 -9.68 -7.91
N ARG A 578 -3.85 -8.62 -7.11
CA ARG A 578 -3.94 -7.22 -7.56
C ARG A 578 -3.02 -6.33 -6.73
N GLU A 579 -1.98 -5.81 -7.37
CA GLU A 579 -1.07 -4.84 -6.77
C GLU A 579 -1.52 -3.40 -7.02
N ARG A 580 -1.42 -2.55 -5.99
CA ARG A 580 -1.71 -1.11 -6.05
C ARG A 580 -0.67 -0.29 -5.31
N VAL A 581 -0.32 0.86 -5.88
CA VAL A 581 0.54 1.87 -5.27
C VAL A 581 -0.36 2.79 -4.47
N ILE A 582 -0.10 2.91 -3.17
CA ILE A 582 -0.84 3.79 -2.27
C ILE A 582 0.11 4.89 -1.81
N PHE A 583 -0.23 6.13 -2.14
CA PHE A 583 0.41 7.32 -1.58
C PHE A 583 -0.41 7.77 -0.39
N MET A 584 0.21 7.83 0.78
CA MET A 584 -0.41 8.26 2.02
C MET A 584 0.23 9.58 2.46
N GLY A 585 -0.60 10.59 2.66
CA GLY A 585 -0.22 11.92 3.11
C GLY A 585 -0.84 12.27 4.46
N ALA A 586 -0.07 12.93 5.31
CA ALA A 586 -0.59 13.55 6.54
C ALA A 586 0.03 14.93 6.73
N ARG A 587 -0.76 15.94 7.08
CA ARG A 587 -0.23 17.29 7.34
C ARG A 587 0.87 17.24 8.40
N ARG A 588 1.91 18.07 8.27
CA ARG A 588 2.99 18.17 9.27
C ARG A 588 2.44 18.36 10.68
N GLY A 589 3.03 17.65 11.65
CA GLY A 589 2.60 17.63 13.04
C GLY A 589 1.48 16.62 13.38
N LEU A 590 0.85 15.99 12.38
CA LEU A 590 -0.04 14.84 12.61
C LEU A 590 0.74 13.53 12.54
N LYS A 591 0.22 12.47 13.15
CA LYS A 591 0.80 11.13 12.97
C LYS A 591 0.55 10.65 11.53
N LEU A 592 1.62 10.38 10.79
CA LEU A 592 1.54 9.73 9.48
C LEU A 592 1.10 8.27 9.67
N PRO A 593 -0.01 7.81 9.06
CA PRO A 593 -0.49 6.45 9.31
C PRO A 593 0.46 5.38 8.74
N GLU A 594 0.42 4.21 9.36
CA GLU A 594 1.16 3.03 8.91
C GLU A 594 0.34 2.21 7.91
N PHE A 595 1.03 1.49 7.03
CA PHE A 595 0.35 0.57 6.13
C PHE A 595 -0.11 -0.69 6.87
N PRO A 596 -1.24 -1.30 6.45
CA PRO A 596 -1.75 -2.49 7.11
C PRO A 596 -0.78 -3.67 6.96
N ILE A 597 -0.66 -4.44 8.03
CA ILE A 597 0.08 -5.71 8.02
C ILE A 597 -0.72 -6.81 7.31
N PRO A 598 -0.06 -7.69 6.53
CA PRO A 598 -0.72 -8.83 5.88
C PRO A 598 -1.49 -9.71 6.88
N THR A 599 -2.69 -10.13 6.49
CA THR A 599 -3.51 -11.10 7.24
C THR A 599 -3.55 -12.46 6.55
N HIS A 600 -3.38 -12.50 5.23
CA HIS A 600 -3.40 -13.72 4.42
C HIS A 600 -2.06 -13.97 3.73
N THR A 601 -1.67 -15.24 3.64
CA THR A 601 -0.44 -15.67 2.96
C THR A 601 -0.57 -15.40 1.47
N TYR A 602 0.35 -14.62 0.91
CA TYR A 602 0.46 -14.48 -0.53
C TYR A 602 1.83 -13.90 -0.89
N SER A 603 2.39 -14.34 -2.02
CA SER A 603 3.66 -13.82 -2.51
C SER A 603 3.48 -12.43 -3.12
N ALA A 604 4.07 -11.42 -2.48
CA ALA A 604 4.15 -10.05 -2.98
C ALA A 604 5.53 -9.75 -3.56
N LYS A 605 5.58 -8.83 -4.53
CA LYS A 605 6.83 -8.42 -5.18
C LYS A 605 7.40 -7.18 -4.52
N GLU A 606 8.73 -7.12 -4.42
CA GLU A 606 9.43 -5.86 -4.17
C GLU A 606 9.54 -5.06 -5.48
N HIS A 607 9.45 -3.74 -5.38
CA HIS A 607 9.58 -2.85 -6.54
C HIS A 607 10.78 -1.92 -6.34
N ARG A 608 11.86 -2.15 -7.08
CA ARG A 608 13.03 -1.26 -7.07
C ARG A 608 12.66 0.09 -7.69
N LEU A 609 13.12 1.15 -7.04
CA LEU A 609 12.95 2.52 -7.49
C LEU A 609 14.33 3.08 -7.84
N LEU A 610 14.38 3.86 -8.93
CA LEU A 610 15.61 4.42 -9.48
C LEU A 610 16.57 3.32 -9.99
N GLU A 611 17.42 3.68 -10.95
CA GLU A 611 18.26 2.70 -11.65
C GLU A 611 19.51 2.29 -10.84
N HIS A 612 20.02 3.23 -10.04
CA HIS A 612 21.28 3.05 -9.31
C HIS A 612 21.11 3.06 -7.80
N ALA A 613 19.93 3.34 -7.25
CA ALA A 613 19.74 3.43 -5.80
C ALA A 613 19.35 2.09 -5.18
N ASP A 614 19.68 1.89 -3.90
CA ASP A 614 19.18 0.77 -3.09
C ASP A 614 17.74 1.03 -2.58
N ILE A 615 17.05 2.02 -3.16
CA ILE A 615 15.71 2.41 -2.77
C ILE A 615 14.71 1.43 -3.39
N LYS A 616 13.86 0.85 -2.56
CA LYS A 616 12.81 -0.07 -2.98
C LYS A 616 11.51 0.24 -2.27
N LEU A 617 10.40 -0.19 -2.86
CA LEU A 617 9.14 -0.38 -2.13
C LEU A 617 9.15 -1.83 -1.67
N SER A 618 9.27 -2.02 -0.36
CA SER A 618 9.32 -3.32 0.28
C SER A 618 7.99 -4.06 0.12
N LYS A 619 8.05 -5.40 0.06
CA LYS A 619 6.83 -6.21 0.19
C LYS A 619 6.24 -6.01 1.57
N SER A 620 4.91 -6.03 1.67
CA SER A 620 4.24 -5.99 2.99
C SER A 620 4.64 -7.22 3.81
N THR A 621 4.92 -7.03 5.09
CA THR A 621 5.38 -8.09 6.00
C THR A 621 4.82 -7.86 7.40
N ARG A 622 4.65 -8.95 8.17
CA ARG A 622 4.36 -8.92 9.60
C ARG A 622 5.62 -8.85 10.47
N SER A 623 6.80 -9.03 9.87
CA SER A 623 8.08 -8.98 10.59
C SER A 623 8.24 -7.64 11.29
N ARG A 624 8.53 -7.67 12.58
CA ARG A 624 8.96 -6.49 13.35
C ARG A 624 10.42 -6.16 13.13
N ASP A 625 11.20 -7.10 12.60
CA ASP A 625 12.60 -6.89 12.21
C ASP A 625 12.67 -6.50 10.72
N PRO A 626 13.02 -5.24 10.40
CA PRO A 626 13.15 -4.78 9.01
C PRO A 626 14.21 -5.56 8.23
N SER A 627 15.22 -6.11 8.90
CA SER A 627 16.32 -6.84 8.25
C SER A 627 15.92 -8.25 7.80
N ARG A 628 14.80 -8.80 8.30
CA ARG A 628 14.36 -10.19 8.06
C ARG A 628 12.89 -10.30 7.61
N PRO A 629 12.47 -9.66 6.51
CA PRO A 629 11.08 -9.68 6.08
C PRO A 629 10.62 -11.05 5.53
N HIS A 630 9.56 -11.61 6.12
CA HIS A 630 8.90 -12.84 5.66
C HIS A 630 7.50 -12.59 5.10
N ALA A 631 6.93 -13.59 4.42
CA ALA A 631 5.57 -13.55 3.86
C ALA A 631 4.54 -14.28 4.74
N PHE A 632 4.93 -14.68 5.96
CA PHE A 632 4.04 -15.41 6.86
C PHE A 632 2.84 -14.58 7.29
N ALA A 633 1.69 -15.24 7.41
CA ALA A 633 0.45 -14.63 7.86
C ALA A 633 -0.45 -15.65 8.57
N PRO A 634 -1.42 -15.21 9.40
CA PRO A 634 -2.31 -16.10 10.14
C PRO A 634 -3.20 -16.97 9.24
N PHE A 635 -3.72 -16.41 8.15
CA PHE A 635 -4.69 -17.07 7.28
C PHE A 635 -4.05 -17.47 5.95
N ARG A 636 -4.52 -18.58 5.36
CA ARG A 636 -4.13 -18.95 3.99
C ARG A 636 -4.77 -18.01 2.97
N ALA A 637 -4.27 -17.95 1.74
CA ALA A 637 -4.93 -17.20 0.67
C ALA A 637 -6.38 -17.67 0.43
N VAL A 638 -7.30 -16.73 0.21
CA VAL A 638 -8.68 -17.04 -0.22
C VAL A 638 -8.65 -17.47 -1.70
N THR A 639 -9.16 -18.67 -1.98
CA THR A 639 -9.15 -19.26 -3.31
C THR A 639 -10.41 -18.93 -4.10
N VAL A 640 -10.41 -19.21 -5.41
CA VAL A 640 -11.60 -19.10 -6.26
C VAL A 640 -12.75 -19.92 -5.70
N ASN A 641 -12.52 -21.17 -5.28
CA ASN A 641 -13.57 -22.00 -4.70
C ASN A 641 -14.08 -21.45 -3.37
N ASP A 642 -13.19 -20.94 -2.52
CA ASP A 642 -13.64 -20.29 -1.28
C ASP A 642 -14.58 -19.12 -1.59
N ALA A 643 -14.35 -18.40 -2.69
CA ALA A 643 -15.15 -17.24 -3.05
C ALA A 643 -16.49 -17.56 -3.74
N ILE A 644 -16.60 -18.65 -4.52
CA ILE A 644 -17.75 -18.84 -5.45
C ILE A 644 -18.49 -20.18 -5.35
N ALA A 645 -18.04 -21.12 -4.51
CA ALA A 645 -18.58 -22.49 -4.51
C ALA A 645 -20.05 -22.63 -4.04
N ASP A 646 -20.57 -21.65 -3.30
CA ASP A 646 -21.97 -21.59 -2.84
C ASP A 646 -22.93 -20.96 -3.87
N LEU A 647 -22.42 -20.45 -5.01
CA LEU A 647 -23.24 -19.82 -6.04
C LEU A 647 -23.95 -20.85 -6.94
N PRO A 648 -25.20 -20.59 -7.38
CA PRO A 648 -25.94 -21.52 -8.23
C PRO A 648 -25.24 -21.72 -9.58
N ALA A 649 -25.15 -22.99 -10.01
CA ALA A 649 -24.43 -23.37 -11.21
C ALA A 649 -25.31 -23.27 -12.47
N PHE A 650 -24.73 -22.82 -13.58
CA PHE A 650 -25.37 -22.85 -14.90
C PHE A 650 -24.33 -22.87 -16.05
N ASP A 651 -24.76 -23.30 -17.23
CA ASP A 651 -23.95 -23.31 -18.45
C ASP A 651 -24.54 -22.42 -19.53
N TRP A 652 -23.70 -22.05 -20.51
CA TRP A 652 -24.18 -21.57 -21.80
C TRP A 652 -24.57 -22.72 -22.71
N LYS A 653 -25.65 -22.51 -23.47
CA LYS A 653 -26.07 -23.39 -24.55
C LYS A 653 -25.11 -23.29 -25.72
N ASN A 654 -24.67 -24.44 -26.25
CA ASN A 654 -23.91 -24.48 -27.50
C ASN A 654 -24.85 -24.18 -28.69
N PRO A 655 -24.57 -23.17 -29.53
CA PRO A 655 -25.42 -22.85 -30.67
C PRO A 655 -25.23 -23.80 -31.87
N HIS A 656 -24.16 -24.61 -31.90
CA HIS A 656 -23.89 -25.61 -32.95
C HIS A 656 -23.98 -25.07 -34.39
N LEU A 657 -23.44 -23.87 -34.65
CA LEU A 657 -23.46 -23.24 -35.98
C LEU A 657 -22.33 -23.74 -36.89
N LEU A 658 -21.19 -24.12 -36.31
CA LEU A 658 -20.02 -24.63 -37.04
C LEU A 658 -19.80 -26.13 -36.82
N ILE A 659 -20.11 -26.62 -35.62
CA ILE A 659 -19.90 -27.99 -35.17
C ILE A 659 -21.27 -28.58 -34.88
N PRO A 660 -21.77 -29.49 -35.74
CA PRO A 660 -23.05 -30.14 -35.53
C PRO A 660 -23.12 -30.85 -34.18
N ALA A 661 -24.28 -30.78 -33.52
CA ALA A 661 -24.51 -31.48 -32.26
C ALA A 661 -24.33 -32.99 -32.42
N THR A 662 -23.60 -33.60 -31.49
CA THR A 662 -23.39 -35.05 -31.42
C THR A 662 -24.25 -35.67 -30.31
N SER A 663 -24.46 -36.99 -30.37
CA SER A 663 -25.12 -37.73 -29.29
C SER A 663 -24.38 -37.67 -27.95
N LYS A 664 -23.07 -37.34 -27.97
CA LYS A 664 -22.29 -37.08 -26.76
C LYS A 664 -22.67 -35.74 -26.14
N ASP A 665 -22.89 -34.71 -26.95
CA ASP A 665 -23.29 -33.38 -26.48
C ASP A 665 -24.68 -33.43 -25.84
N GLU A 666 -25.62 -34.17 -26.44
CA GLU A 666 -26.95 -34.40 -25.86
C GLU A 666 -26.88 -35.09 -24.49
N ARG A 667 -26.04 -36.12 -24.36
CA ARG A 667 -25.80 -36.80 -23.07
C ARG A 667 -25.15 -35.89 -22.05
N GLU A 668 -24.17 -35.09 -22.48
CA GLU A 668 -23.49 -34.14 -21.60
C GLU A 668 -24.47 -33.09 -21.07
N VAL A 669 -25.35 -32.53 -21.91
CA VAL A 669 -26.40 -31.60 -21.47
C VAL A 669 -27.28 -32.23 -20.40
N VAL A 670 -27.68 -33.49 -20.54
CA VAL A 670 -28.49 -34.19 -19.52
C VAL A 670 -27.71 -34.39 -18.21
N VAL A 671 -26.43 -34.77 -18.29
CA VAL A 671 -25.58 -34.96 -17.09
C VAL A 671 -25.37 -33.63 -16.38
N ARG A 672 -25.03 -32.57 -17.12
CA ARG A 672 -24.79 -31.23 -16.56
C ARG A 672 -26.05 -30.61 -16.00
N ARG A 673 -27.20 -30.80 -16.65
CA ARG A 673 -28.51 -30.43 -16.11
C ARG A 673 -28.74 -31.07 -14.74
N LYS A 674 -28.42 -32.36 -14.56
CA LYS A 674 -28.53 -33.01 -13.24
C LYS A 674 -27.55 -32.44 -12.21
N LEU A 675 -26.33 -32.12 -12.62
CA LEU A 675 -25.33 -31.50 -11.75
C LEU A 675 -25.72 -30.06 -11.33
N HIS A 676 -26.51 -29.37 -12.14
CA HIS A 676 -26.99 -28.02 -11.90
C HIS A 676 -28.46 -28.03 -11.43
N GLU A 677 -28.87 -29.04 -10.67
CA GLU A 677 -30.21 -29.12 -10.05
C GLU A 677 -31.40 -28.96 -11.01
N ASN A 678 -31.23 -29.50 -12.23
CA ASN A 678 -32.18 -29.42 -13.33
C ASN A 678 -32.34 -28.05 -14.01
N VAL A 679 -31.37 -27.16 -13.84
CA VAL A 679 -31.29 -25.89 -14.58
C VAL A 679 -30.93 -26.14 -16.05
N ASP A 680 -31.70 -25.53 -16.95
CA ASP A 680 -31.42 -25.56 -18.39
C ASP A 680 -30.28 -24.61 -18.80
N PRO A 681 -29.42 -25.00 -19.78
CA PRO A 681 -28.40 -24.09 -20.29
C PRO A 681 -29.00 -22.81 -20.89
N PHE A 682 -28.40 -21.67 -20.56
CA PHE A 682 -28.87 -20.36 -21.00
C PHE A 682 -28.37 -20.02 -22.41
N ASP A 683 -29.20 -19.33 -23.20
CA ASP A 683 -28.75 -18.72 -24.44
C ASP A 683 -27.91 -17.47 -24.12
N ALA A 684 -26.64 -17.49 -24.53
CA ALA A 684 -25.72 -16.38 -24.30
C ALA A 684 -25.51 -15.50 -25.54
N THR A 685 -26.32 -15.68 -26.58
CA THR A 685 -26.33 -14.81 -27.77
C THR A 685 -27.18 -13.56 -27.52
N PRO A 686 -26.87 -12.40 -28.15
CA PRO A 686 -27.71 -11.22 -28.02
C PRO A 686 -29.09 -11.45 -28.65
N LEU A 687 -30.12 -11.59 -27.82
CA LEU A 687 -31.53 -11.66 -28.23
C LEU A 687 -32.17 -10.25 -28.24
N SER A 688 -33.33 -10.09 -28.87
CA SER A 688 -34.08 -8.81 -28.94
C SER A 688 -34.53 -8.28 -27.58
N ASP A 689 -34.65 -9.16 -26.58
CA ASP A 689 -35.34 -8.89 -25.31
C ASP A 689 -34.38 -8.50 -24.17
N ASN A 690 -33.10 -8.23 -24.44
CA ASN A 690 -32.10 -7.74 -23.47
C ASN A 690 -31.86 -8.61 -22.21
N ASN A 691 -32.37 -9.85 -22.16
CA ASN A 691 -32.14 -10.79 -21.06
C ASN A 691 -30.68 -11.27 -21.04
N LEU A 692 -30.07 -11.23 -19.85
CA LEU A 692 -28.70 -11.72 -19.64
C LEU A 692 -28.71 -13.20 -19.23
N PRO A 693 -27.77 -14.02 -19.73
CA PRO A 693 -27.64 -15.43 -19.35
C PRO A 693 -27.22 -15.58 -17.88
N GLY A 694 -28.06 -16.27 -17.10
CA GLY A 694 -27.86 -16.57 -15.68
C GLY A 694 -29.06 -16.19 -14.83
N PHE A 695 -28.83 -15.94 -13.54
CA PHE A 695 -29.87 -15.61 -12.56
C PHE A 695 -29.77 -14.13 -12.20
N LEU A 696 -30.77 -13.34 -12.61
CA LEU A 696 -30.90 -11.96 -12.12
C LEU A 696 -31.16 -11.95 -10.61
N SER A 697 -32.03 -12.85 -10.16
CA SER A 697 -32.27 -13.20 -8.77
C SER A 697 -32.48 -14.72 -8.70
N GLY A 698 -31.81 -15.40 -7.77
CA GLY A 698 -31.92 -16.86 -7.60
C GLY A 698 -31.51 -17.28 -6.19
N GLU A 699 -31.81 -18.51 -5.78
CA GLU A 699 -31.39 -19.01 -4.47
C GLU A 699 -29.90 -19.39 -4.48
N TYR A 700 -29.19 -19.16 -3.37
CA TYR A 700 -27.86 -19.72 -3.17
C TYR A 700 -27.93 -21.25 -3.21
N LEU A 701 -26.90 -21.88 -3.77
CA LEU A 701 -26.85 -23.34 -3.86
C LEU A 701 -26.69 -23.98 -2.48
N HIS A 702 -25.88 -23.34 -1.62
CA HIS A 702 -25.56 -23.82 -0.28
C HIS A 702 -25.62 -22.67 0.74
N PRO A 703 -25.79 -23.00 2.04
CA PRO A 703 -25.31 -22.13 3.12
C PRO A 703 -23.83 -21.76 2.90
N PRO A 704 -23.34 -20.66 3.50
CA PRO A 704 -21.91 -20.33 3.44
C PRO A 704 -21.05 -21.53 3.84
N LEU A 705 -20.01 -21.83 3.05
CA LEU A 705 -19.12 -22.97 3.24
C LEU A 705 -17.84 -22.62 4.01
N ASN A 706 -17.55 -21.32 4.14
CA ASN A 706 -16.37 -20.78 4.80
C ASN A 706 -16.64 -19.35 5.30
N TYR A 707 -15.70 -18.82 6.08
CA TYR A 707 -15.78 -17.48 6.67
C TYR A 707 -15.87 -16.36 5.62
N PHE A 708 -15.15 -16.45 4.50
CA PHE A 708 -15.23 -15.45 3.41
C PHE A 708 -16.67 -15.33 2.86
N GLN A 709 -17.32 -16.46 2.57
CA GLN A 709 -18.71 -16.46 2.09
C GLN A 709 -19.68 -15.96 3.16
N GLN A 710 -19.44 -16.32 4.43
CA GLN A 710 -20.26 -15.83 5.54
C GLN A 710 -20.19 -14.31 5.65
N HIS A 711 -18.99 -13.75 5.57
CA HIS A 711 -18.75 -12.31 5.63
C HIS A 711 -19.35 -11.57 4.43
N ILE A 712 -19.08 -12.05 3.20
CA ILE A 712 -19.55 -11.36 1.99
C ILE A 712 -21.08 -11.39 1.86
N ARG A 713 -21.73 -12.41 2.43
CA ARG A 713 -23.20 -12.58 2.46
C ARG A 713 -23.85 -11.90 3.66
N GLU A 714 -23.13 -11.15 4.48
CA GLU A 714 -23.70 -10.51 5.67
C GLU A 714 -24.85 -9.55 5.30
N GLY A 715 -26.04 -9.84 5.83
CA GLY A 715 -27.28 -9.12 5.53
C GLY A 715 -28.04 -9.64 4.30
N MET A 716 -27.56 -10.71 3.65
CA MET A 716 -28.28 -11.43 2.61
C MET A 716 -29.13 -12.55 3.23
N HIS A 717 -30.27 -12.84 2.60
CA HIS A 717 -31.10 -14.00 2.92
C HIS A 717 -30.65 -15.22 2.09
N SER A 718 -31.60 -16.03 1.60
CA SER A 718 -31.34 -17.19 0.74
C SER A 718 -31.12 -16.82 -0.73
N MET A 719 -31.17 -15.54 -1.11
CA MET A 719 -31.15 -15.09 -2.51
C MET A 719 -29.83 -14.42 -2.89
N VAL A 720 -29.32 -14.75 -4.06
CA VAL A 720 -28.24 -14.06 -4.76
C VAL A 720 -28.79 -13.20 -5.89
N GLU A 721 -28.30 -11.98 -6.00
CA GLU A 721 -28.64 -11.03 -7.06
C GLU A 721 -27.47 -10.89 -8.05
N GLU A 722 -27.79 -10.58 -9.31
CA GLU A 722 -26.84 -10.26 -10.38
C GLU A 722 -25.82 -11.39 -10.70
N HIS A 723 -26.24 -12.64 -10.54
CA HIS A 723 -25.44 -13.81 -10.95
C HIS A 723 -25.61 -14.13 -12.43
N VAL A 724 -25.23 -13.15 -13.26
CA VAL A 724 -25.41 -13.16 -14.72
C VAL A 724 -24.08 -12.96 -15.46
N THR A 725 -24.05 -13.39 -16.71
CA THR A 725 -22.91 -13.20 -17.63
C THR A 725 -23.29 -12.28 -18.79
N PRO A 726 -22.32 -11.58 -19.43
CA PRO A 726 -22.58 -10.83 -20.64
C PRO A 726 -22.87 -11.77 -21.83
N THR A 727 -23.45 -11.22 -22.90
CA THR A 727 -23.74 -11.95 -24.14
C THR A 727 -22.62 -11.82 -25.17
N PHE A 728 -22.44 -12.84 -26.01
CA PHE A 728 -21.39 -12.85 -27.03
C PHE A 728 -21.91 -13.37 -28.38
N LYS A 729 -21.18 -13.07 -29.46
CA LYS A 729 -21.48 -13.66 -30.78
C LYS A 729 -21.44 -15.19 -30.69
N SER A 730 -22.37 -15.87 -31.36
CA SER A 730 -22.51 -17.33 -31.36
C SER A 730 -21.20 -18.09 -31.59
N LEU A 731 -20.33 -17.56 -32.46
CA LEU A 731 -19.00 -18.11 -32.73
C LEU A 731 -18.09 -18.16 -31.49
N ILE A 732 -18.14 -17.14 -30.63
CA ILE A 732 -17.34 -17.08 -29.40
C ILE A 732 -17.87 -18.13 -28.40
N ILE A 733 -19.19 -18.23 -28.28
CA ILE A 733 -19.86 -19.19 -27.39
C ILE A 733 -19.51 -20.62 -27.82
N GLU A 734 -19.70 -20.95 -29.10
CA GLU A 734 -19.45 -22.28 -29.65
C GLU A 734 -17.99 -22.72 -29.50
N ARG A 735 -17.03 -21.82 -29.78
CA ARG A 735 -15.59 -22.06 -29.55
C ARG A 735 -15.31 -22.45 -28.11
N TYR A 736 -15.95 -21.76 -27.17
CA TYR A 736 -15.70 -21.92 -25.76
C TYR A 736 -16.40 -23.16 -25.18
N VAL A 737 -17.70 -23.33 -25.42
CA VAL A 737 -18.49 -24.47 -24.90
C VAL A 737 -17.97 -25.80 -25.46
N SER A 738 -17.41 -25.79 -26.67
CA SER A 738 -16.80 -26.96 -27.31
C SER A 738 -15.35 -27.23 -26.89
N GLY A 739 -14.73 -26.35 -26.09
CA GLY A 739 -13.38 -26.57 -25.53
C GLY A 739 -12.23 -26.51 -26.55
N ILE A 740 -12.35 -25.72 -27.61
CA ILE A 740 -11.31 -25.60 -28.64
C ILE A 740 -10.12 -24.79 -28.08
N SER A 741 -9.00 -25.46 -27.82
CA SER A 741 -7.75 -24.83 -27.37
C SER A 741 -7.03 -24.07 -28.50
N ILE A 742 -6.42 -22.93 -28.16
CA ILE A 742 -5.77 -22.01 -29.12
C ILE A 742 -4.51 -22.58 -29.79
N LEU A 743 -3.87 -23.61 -29.23
CA LEU A 743 -2.75 -24.28 -29.90
C LEU A 743 -3.12 -24.73 -31.34
N ILE A 744 -4.40 -25.02 -31.56
CA ILE A 744 -4.93 -25.50 -32.84
C ILE A 744 -5.08 -24.37 -33.88
N MET A 745 -5.26 -23.11 -33.46
CA MET A 745 -5.49 -21.99 -34.38
C MET A 745 -4.21 -21.42 -35.02
N PHE A 746 -3.06 -21.56 -34.37
CA PHE A 746 -1.81 -21.00 -34.91
C PHE A 746 -1.14 -21.88 -35.96
N GLN A 747 -1.52 -23.16 -36.08
CA GLN A 747 -0.75 -24.10 -36.89
C GLN A 747 -1.27 -24.32 -38.31
N PHE A 748 -2.56 -24.15 -38.64
CA PHE A 748 -3.03 -24.43 -40.01
C PHE A 748 -4.25 -23.63 -40.46
N SER A 749 -4.16 -23.07 -41.68
CA SER A 749 -5.28 -22.65 -42.51
C SER A 749 -6.01 -23.88 -43.10
N PHE A 750 -6.79 -24.62 -42.31
CA PHE A 750 -7.63 -25.73 -42.81
C PHE A 750 -8.98 -25.84 -42.05
N PRO A 751 -10.02 -26.47 -42.62
CA PRO A 751 -11.40 -26.39 -42.16
C PRO A 751 -11.67 -27.22 -40.89
N ILE A 752 -12.65 -26.73 -40.13
CA ILE A 752 -13.04 -27.04 -38.73
C ILE A 752 -13.32 -28.52 -38.38
N HIS A 753 -13.34 -29.46 -39.33
CA HIS A 753 -13.94 -30.78 -39.15
C HIS A 753 -13.04 -31.89 -38.57
N ALA A 754 -11.81 -31.59 -38.11
CA ALA A 754 -10.92 -32.63 -37.63
C ALA A 754 -10.07 -32.17 -36.44
N TYR A 755 -10.61 -32.16 -35.21
CA TYR A 755 -9.80 -31.88 -34.02
C TYR A 755 -10.18 -32.76 -32.82
N HIS A 756 -9.41 -33.84 -32.65
CA HIS A 756 -9.24 -34.56 -31.38
C HIS A 756 -7.74 -34.53 -31.03
N VAL A 757 -7.44 -34.04 -29.82
CA VAL A 757 -6.22 -34.28 -29.02
C VAL A 757 -4.87 -33.97 -29.70
N LEU A 758 -4.27 -32.83 -29.36
CA LEU A 758 -2.82 -32.65 -29.43
C LEU A 758 -2.31 -32.19 -28.06
N SER A 759 -1.30 -32.91 -27.54
CA SER A 759 -0.61 -32.60 -26.29
C SER A 759 0.42 -31.48 -26.49
N THR A 760 0.71 -30.79 -25.39
CA THR A 760 1.47 -29.53 -25.27
C THR A 760 2.99 -29.66 -25.34
N ASP A 761 3.55 -30.85 -25.56
CA ASP A 761 4.98 -31.13 -25.29
C ASP A 761 5.98 -30.72 -26.40
N GLN A 762 5.59 -29.91 -27.39
CA GLN A 762 6.46 -29.60 -28.56
C GLN A 762 6.53 -28.11 -28.96
N LEU A 763 6.35 -27.16 -28.05
CA LEU A 763 6.52 -25.73 -28.37
C LEU A 763 7.48 -25.04 -27.38
N ASP A 764 8.59 -24.49 -27.92
CA ASP A 764 9.55 -23.61 -27.21
C ASP A 764 8.97 -22.21 -26.87
N PHE A 765 7.66 -22.03 -27.03
CA PHE A 765 6.94 -20.79 -26.80
C PHE A 765 5.71 -21.06 -25.95
N SER A 766 5.59 -20.42 -24.78
CA SER A 766 4.33 -20.40 -24.03
C SER A 766 3.34 -19.46 -24.74
N PRO A 767 2.29 -19.97 -25.39
CA PRO A 767 1.30 -19.11 -26.04
C PRO A 767 0.61 -18.22 -24.99
N PRO A 768 0.24 -16.96 -25.31
CA PRO A 768 -0.50 -16.10 -24.40
C PRO A 768 -1.79 -16.79 -23.98
N ALA A 769 -2.08 -16.79 -22.68
CA ALA A 769 -3.20 -17.50 -22.10
C ALA A 769 -4.52 -16.81 -22.50
N VAL A 770 -5.15 -17.34 -23.54
CA VAL A 770 -6.43 -16.90 -24.09
C VAL A 770 -7.37 -18.11 -24.01
N TYR A 771 -8.60 -17.92 -23.55
CA TYR A 771 -9.51 -19.01 -23.14
C TYR A 771 -8.95 -19.94 -22.03
N GLU A 772 -8.30 -19.37 -21.02
CA GLU A 772 -7.87 -20.11 -19.82
C GLU A 772 -8.97 -20.13 -18.74
N ARG A 773 -9.12 -21.26 -18.05
CA ARG A 773 -9.99 -21.41 -16.87
C ARG A 773 -9.28 -20.98 -15.60
N LEU A 774 -10.05 -20.44 -14.68
CA LEU A 774 -9.60 -20.21 -13.31
C LEU A 774 -9.23 -21.54 -12.65
N HIS A 775 -8.16 -21.52 -11.87
CA HIS A 775 -7.79 -22.65 -11.03
C HIS A 775 -8.58 -22.58 -9.72
N PRO A 776 -9.29 -23.66 -9.32
CA PRO A 776 -10.19 -23.63 -8.16
C PRO A 776 -9.48 -23.30 -6.84
N ASN A 777 -8.25 -23.81 -6.67
CA ASN A 777 -7.48 -23.68 -5.42
C ASN A 777 -6.43 -22.55 -5.46
N GLN A 778 -6.58 -21.56 -6.34
CA GLN A 778 -5.73 -20.37 -6.41
C GLN A 778 -6.60 -19.11 -6.36
N CYS A 779 -6.00 -17.94 -6.11
CA CYS A 779 -6.70 -16.66 -6.25
C CYS A 779 -7.03 -16.36 -7.72
N PHE A 780 -8.02 -15.50 -7.94
CA PHE A 780 -8.28 -14.92 -9.24
C PHE A 780 -7.05 -14.15 -9.75
N ARG A 781 -6.81 -14.21 -11.07
CA ARG A 781 -5.92 -13.25 -11.73
C ARG A 781 -6.58 -11.87 -11.75
N THR A 782 -5.80 -10.81 -11.97
CA THR A 782 -6.34 -9.44 -12.01
C THR A 782 -7.47 -9.34 -13.04
N VAL A 783 -8.69 -9.11 -12.57
CA VAL A 783 -9.86 -8.95 -13.43
C VAL A 783 -9.81 -7.55 -14.05
N LEU A 784 -9.93 -7.49 -15.39
CA LEU A 784 -9.86 -6.26 -16.17
C LEU A 784 -11.25 -5.67 -16.42
N THR A 785 -11.31 -4.40 -16.80
CA THR A 785 -12.57 -3.71 -17.13
C THR A 785 -13.25 -4.20 -18.40
N HIS A 786 -12.50 -4.82 -19.32
CA HIS A 786 -13.05 -5.46 -20.51
C HIS A 786 -12.91 -6.98 -20.37
N CYS A 787 -14.04 -7.66 -20.11
CA CYS A 787 -14.10 -9.10 -19.90
C CYS A 787 -14.67 -9.80 -21.13
N SER A 788 -13.80 -10.50 -21.86
CA SER A 788 -14.20 -11.40 -22.94
C SER A 788 -13.31 -12.64 -22.93
N PRO A 789 -13.82 -13.82 -23.31
CA PRO A 789 -13.03 -15.06 -23.37
C PRO A 789 -11.75 -14.95 -24.21
N GLY A 790 -11.74 -14.05 -25.20
CA GLY A 790 -10.61 -13.82 -26.12
C GLY A 790 -9.54 -12.84 -25.62
N VAL A 791 -9.68 -12.27 -24.42
CA VAL A 791 -8.71 -11.29 -23.89
C VAL A 791 -7.46 -12.02 -23.37
N LYS A 792 -6.29 -11.62 -23.87
CA LYS A 792 -4.99 -12.17 -23.44
C LYS A 792 -4.77 -11.99 -21.94
N ASN A 793 -4.25 -13.03 -21.30
CA ASN A 793 -3.77 -13.04 -19.91
C ASN A 793 -4.83 -12.71 -18.85
N SER A 794 -6.10 -13.06 -19.13
CA SER A 794 -7.22 -12.68 -18.27
C SER A 794 -7.86 -13.85 -17.51
N ALA A 795 -7.62 -15.10 -17.93
CA ALA A 795 -8.14 -16.34 -17.31
C ALA A 795 -9.58 -16.21 -16.76
N MET A 796 -10.53 -15.83 -17.61
CA MET A 796 -11.88 -15.41 -17.19
C MET A 796 -12.91 -16.54 -17.14
N LEU A 797 -12.52 -17.78 -17.44
CA LEU A 797 -13.49 -18.87 -17.56
C LEU A 797 -13.68 -19.56 -16.21
N HIS A 798 -14.93 -19.91 -15.90
CA HIS A 798 -15.26 -20.60 -14.65
C HIS A 798 -14.46 -21.92 -14.52
N PRO A 799 -14.04 -22.35 -13.32
CA PRO A 799 -13.29 -23.61 -13.14
C PRO A 799 -13.97 -24.85 -13.74
N SER A 800 -15.25 -25.08 -13.42
CA SER A 800 -16.03 -26.26 -13.86
C SER A 800 -17.17 -26.00 -14.86
N GLN A 801 -17.80 -24.82 -14.82
CA GLN A 801 -18.97 -24.46 -15.63
C GLN A 801 -18.57 -24.04 -17.06
N LYS A 802 -19.40 -24.35 -18.06
CA LYS A 802 -19.23 -23.92 -19.46
C LYS A 802 -19.79 -22.51 -19.65
N ARG A 803 -19.20 -21.55 -18.93
CA ARG A 803 -19.37 -20.09 -19.12
C ARG A 803 -18.14 -19.29 -18.65
N ILE A 804 -18.12 -18.01 -19.00
CA ILE A 804 -17.26 -17.02 -18.33
C ILE A 804 -17.75 -16.78 -16.89
N ILE A 805 -16.93 -16.15 -16.05
CA ILE A 805 -17.34 -15.70 -14.72
C ILE A 805 -18.47 -14.66 -14.76
N THR A 806 -19.34 -14.66 -13.75
CA THR A 806 -20.50 -13.76 -13.63
C THR A 806 -20.13 -12.40 -13.04
N VAL A 807 -21.05 -11.44 -13.11
CA VAL A 807 -20.96 -10.14 -12.43
C VAL A 807 -20.78 -10.33 -10.92
N ARG A 808 -21.60 -11.19 -10.29
CA ARG A 808 -21.47 -11.56 -8.87
C ARG A 808 -20.13 -12.19 -8.52
N GLU A 809 -19.61 -13.10 -9.34
CA GLU A 809 -18.30 -13.74 -9.13
C GLU A 809 -17.16 -12.71 -9.21
N VAL A 810 -17.26 -11.72 -10.10
CA VAL A 810 -16.32 -10.60 -10.18
C VAL A 810 -16.45 -9.65 -8.99
N SER A 811 -17.67 -9.41 -8.50
CA SER A 811 -17.93 -8.60 -7.31
C SER A 811 -17.26 -9.21 -6.07
N ARG A 812 -17.46 -10.51 -5.84
CA ARG A 812 -16.76 -11.24 -4.78
C ARG A 812 -15.25 -11.27 -4.98
N CYS A 813 -14.78 -11.38 -6.23
CA CYS A 813 -13.36 -11.30 -6.54
C CYS A 813 -12.70 -9.99 -6.04
N GLN A 814 -13.43 -8.87 -6.05
CA GLN A 814 -12.98 -7.56 -5.58
C GLN A 814 -13.28 -7.33 -4.08
N GLY A 815 -13.94 -8.26 -3.40
CA GLY A 815 -14.32 -8.13 -1.98
C GLY A 815 -15.57 -7.30 -1.73
N PHE A 816 -16.42 -7.04 -2.74
CA PHE A 816 -17.70 -6.37 -2.52
C PHE A 816 -18.70 -7.28 -1.81
N PRO A 817 -19.40 -6.79 -0.77
CA PRO A 817 -20.52 -7.52 -0.17
C PRO A 817 -21.58 -7.90 -1.21
N ASP A 818 -22.24 -9.04 -1.03
CA ASP A 818 -23.26 -9.52 -1.95
C ASP A 818 -24.48 -8.57 -2.02
N LYS A 819 -24.74 -7.81 -0.94
CA LYS A 819 -25.77 -6.76 -0.88
C LYS A 819 -25.45 -5.51 -1.71
N TYR A 820 -24.20 -5.36 -2.19
CA TYR A 820 -23.80 -4.22 -3.00
C TYR A 820 -24.45 -4.31 -4.38
N VAL A 821 -25.08 -3.22 -4.80
CA VAL A 821 -25.89 -3.14 -6.03
C VAL A 821 -25.11 -2.43 -7.14
N PHE A 822 -25.10 -2.96 -8.37
CA PHE A 822 -24.44 -2.34 -9.53
C PHE A 822 -25.48 -1.93 -10.60
N LEU A 823 -25.75 -0.63 -10.75
CA LEU A 823 -26.83 -0.16 -11.63
C LEU A 823 -26.48 -0.27 -13.12
N LYS A 824 -27.51 -0.52 -13.96
CA LYS A 824 -27.35 -0.79 -15.40
C LYS A 824 -27.42 0.48 -16.27
N ALA A 825 -26.39 0.70 -17.09
CA ALA A 825 -26.45 1.69 -18.18
C ALA A 825 -27.37 1.21 -19.31
N GLU A 826 -28.29 2.05 -19.80
CA GLU A 826 -29.23 1.75 -20.89
C GLU A 826 -28.54 1.27 -22.19
N ASN A 827 -27.25 1.58 -22.38
CA ASN A 827 -26.48 1.32 -23.61
C ASN A 827 -25.23 0.42 -23.47
N MET A 828 -24.96 -0.18 -22.31
CA MET A 828 -23.77 -1.05 -22.15
C MET A 828 -24.04 -2.49 -22.60
N LYS A 829 -23.17 -2.99 -23.48
CA LYS A 829 -23.10 -4.40 -23.89
C LYS A 829 -22.27 -5.28 -22.93
N ASP A 830 -21.51 -4.67 -22.01
CA ASP A 830 -20.55 -5.34 -21.12
C ASP A 830 -20.82 -5.03 -19.63
N ASP A 831 -21.69 -5.80 -18.97
CA ASP A 831 -22.10 -5.54 -17.57
C ASP A 831 -20.97 -5.71 -16.53
N ILE A 832 -19.98 -6.56 -16.79
CA ILE A 832 -18.84 -6.79 -15.88
C ILE A 832 -17.98 -5.52 -15.68
N ARG A 833 -17.96 -4.63 -16.68
CA ARG A 833 -17.18 -3.39 -16.60
C ARG A 833 -17.60 -2.52 -15.41
N ARG A 834 -18.86 -2.58 -14.98
CA ARG A 834 -19.39 -1.79 -13.86
C ARG A 834 -18.78 -2.16 -12.51
N VAL A 835 -18.43 -3.43 -12.34
CA VAL A 835 -17.77 -3.93 -11.13
C VAL A 835 -16.26 -3.66 -11.16
N CYS A 836 -15.66 -3.70 -12.35
CA CYS A 836 -14.21 -3.52 -12.53
C CYS A 836 -13.75 -2.06 -12.61
N GLN A 837 -14.66 -1.08 -12.71
CA GLN A 837 -14.37 0.36 -12.70
C GLN A 837 -14.11 0.91 -11.28
N VAL A 838 -13.51 0.05 -10.43
CA VAL A 838 -13.19 0.28 -9.02
C VAL A 838 -11.70 0.32 -8.85
#